data_AF-A0A260P4B7-F1
#
_entry.id   AF-A0A260P4B7-F1
#
_cell.length_a   1.000
_cell.length_b   1.000
_cell.length_c   1.000
_cell.angle_alpha   90.00
_cell.angle_beta   90.00
_cell.angle_gamma   90.00
#
_symmetry.space_group_name_H-M   'P 1'
#
loop_
_entity.id
_entity.type
_entity.pdbx_description
1 polymer ?
#
loop_
_entity_poly.entity_id
_entity_poly.type
_entity_poly.pdbx_seq_one_letter_code
_entity_poly.pdbx_strand_id
1 'polypeptide(L)'
;MNTPSTRTDLELGPSIDGRYVLTGLWLRPGYSLTDTSQFRDDAWRLEAAVTQAHVRSVVVNFDTLAAPYRLPAKELCLAMLSGPLPAGERRQSVVGIGSTFVEVRKFLHWLTDRAPESGRPSVPTLGSLTAADVLDYHRHLMTLSVGFGSRENSRRAVCMLWRYRTCLTDTLSFDARRIDGWTMHKPGTTENATGRIPELVLGPLITWAIRFVDDFSGDILAAAAHRDDYRSRRTNGRYGRNSGAAEALEHYLSRHKAENDPLPGYQGRPNMQQIAAEIGTGRNGLDTNPAIRGKVLACAARVGVTDYTWMPIAIEGRLHGRPWIDGIARQHPTKSYLHLQRMLHIACYIVIAFLSGMRDAEIKHLRRGCLSTARDTDGTPYRWTLTGVAFKGEADPHGVTAEWTVGAPAARAISVLEKMHPHGRALLFSHPPGSQKVRPRNDATVGVLTTKATSGQLKDFAIWINSYCTEHALTESIPLVNGQQWVLSTRQFRRTLAWFIARRPGGSIAGAIAYRHLSIQMFEGYAGTSDSGFRAEVEAEQALARGEDLMAIATDHLHAPVTGPAADLAHYRLDTFAAAAAFSGTVITDSTRIKRLMKRSDPAIYPGTFALCVFDPDKAMCQPRPDQGGNVLPQLGHCQPLECSNTALTTANLDALRTEHHHLEQELTTRADLPPLLDHRLRERLRRLVDFLDRYSHADPYIDRTHKGKR
;
A
#
# COMPACT_ATOMS: atom_id res chain seq x y z
N MET A 1 -83.33 -0.75 -9.37
CA MET A 1 -83.26 0.71 -9.18
C MET A 1 -82.31 1.00 -8.03
N ASN A 2 -81.25 1.78 -8.12
CA ASN A 2 -80.28 2.11 -9.16
C ASN A 2 -79.07 2.66 -8.39
N THR A 3 -77.87 2.27 -8.82
CA THR A 3 -76.53 2.68 -8.38
C THR A 3 -76.28 4.19 -8.33
N PRO A 4 -75.24 4.59 -7.58
CA PRO A 4 -74.12 5.36 -8.16
C PRO A 4 -72.76 4.71 -7.77
N SER A 5 -71.83 4.37 -8.69
CA SER A 5 -70.88 5.25 -9.41
C SER A 5 -70.31 6.33 -8.49
N THR A 6 -69.02 6.44 -8.17
CA THR A 6 -67.80 6.21 -8.94
C THR A 6 -66.66 5.97 -7.93
N ARG A 7 -65.88 4.90 -8.10
CA ARG A 7 -64.64 4.68 -7.35
C ARG A 7 -63.51 5.32 -8.14
N THR A 8 -63.01 6.42 -7.59
CA THR A 8 -61.86 7.22 -8.01
C THR A 8 -60.67 6.33 -8.38
N ASP A 9 -60.01 6.69 -9.47
CA ASP A 9 -58.76 6.14 -9.97
C ASP A 9 -57.75 5.94 -8.84
N LEU A 10 -57.37 4.67 -8.62
CA LEU A 10 -56.21 4.31 -7.82
C LEU A 10 -54.96 4.64 -8.63
N GLU A 11 -54.19 5.61 -8.11
CA GLU A 11 -52.85 5.96 -8.57
C GLU A 11 -52.00 4.70 -8.80
N LEU A 12 -51.72 4.40 -10.07
CA LEU A 12 -50.70 3.44 -10.48
C LEU A 12 -49.35 3.97 -9.98
N GLY A 13 -48.74 3.27 -9.02
CA GLY A 13 -47.35 3.49 -8.65
C GLY A 13 -46.44 3.51 -9.89
N PRO A 14 -45.29 4.22 -9.85
CA PRO A 14 -44.49 4.41 -11.05
C PRO A 14 -44.10 3.08 -11.69
N SER A 15 -44.34 2.96 -13.00
CA SER A 15 -43.81 1.88 -13.83
C SER A 15 -42.33 1.66 -13.50
N ILE A 16 -41.91 0.38 -13.41
CA ILE A 16 -40.52 0.03 -13.10
C ILE A 16 -39.54 0.73 -14.05
N ASP A 17 -39.95 1.01 -15.28
CA ASP A 17 -39.15 1.71 -16.30
C ASP A 17 -38.77 3.14 -15.92
N GLY A 18 -39.64 3.85 -15.19
CA GLY A 18 -39.40 5.20 -14.71
C GLY A 18 -38.63 5.26 -13.38
N ARG A 19 -38.35 4.11 -12.76
CA ARG A 19 -37.66 4.04 -11.48
C ARG A 19 -36.19 4.40 -11.62
N TYR A 20 -35.72 5.37 -10.83
CA TYR A 20 -34.29 5.64 -10.67
C TYR A 20 -33.61 4.46 -9.98
N VAL A 21 -32.51 3.98 -10.57
CA VAL A 21 -31.85 2.74 -10.10
C VAL A 21 -31.11 2.92 -8.78
N LEU A 22 -30.80 4.18 -8.44
CA LEU A 22 -30.12 4.57 -7.19
C LEU A 22 -31.09 5.00 -6.08
N THR A 23 -32.40 4.81 -6.25
CA THR A 23 -33.39 5.14 -5.21
C THR A 23 -33.08 4.41 -3.91
N GLY A 24 -33.06 5.16 -2.79
CA GLY A 24 -32.78 4.64 -1.46
C GLY A 24 -31.29 4.44 -1.16
N LEU A 25 -30.40 4.79 -2.08
CA LEU A 25 -28.95 4.80 -1.86
C LEU A 25 -28.47 6.22 -1.54
N TRP A 26 -27.41 6.31 -0.75
CA TRP A 26 -26.69 7.56 -0.58
C TRP A 26 -26.03 7.99 -1.89
N LEU A 27 -26.07 9.29 -2.17
CA LEU A 27 -25.44 9.90 -3.34
C LEU A 27 -24.32 10.86 -2.91
N ARG A 28 -23.28 10.95 -3.74
CA ARG A 28 -22.21 11.91 -3.59
C ARG A 28 -22.75 13.34 -3.56
N PRO A 29 -22.14 14.25 -2.78
CA PRO A 29 -22.48 15.66 -2.83
C PRO A 29 -22.41 16.21 -4.26
N GLY A 30 -23.44 16.96 -4.66
CA GLY A 30 -23.55 17.51 -6.02
C GLY A 30 -24.37 16.68 -7.00
N TYR A 31 -24.83 15.48 -6.62
CA TYR A 31 -25.76 14.67 -7.42
C TYR A 31 -27.19 14.76 -6.88
N SER A 32 -28.17 14.95 -7.78
CA SER A 32 -29.59 14.72 -7.49
C SER A 32 -30.00 13.33 -7.98
N LEU A 33 -30.96 12.68 -7.31
CA LEU A 33 -31.51 11.40 -7.75
C LEU A 33 -32.11 11.49 -9.16
N THR A 34 -32.71 12.64 -9.50
CA THR A 34 -33.30 12.90 -10.82
C THR A 34 -32.30 12.91 -11.96
N ASP A 35 -31.01 13.12 -11.66
CA ASP A 35 -29.93 13.17 -12.64
C ASP A 35 -29.23 11.81 -12.81
N THR A 36 -29.75 10.78 -12.12
CA THR A 36 -29.19 9.42 -12.15
C THR A 36 -29.95 8.53 -13.13
N SER A 37 -29.32 7.41 -13.50
CA SER A 37 -29.91 6.47 -14.45
C SER A 37 -31.25 5.89 -13.99
N GLN A 38 -32.15 5.69 -14.95
CA GLN A 38 -33.42 5.03 -14.78
C GLN A 38 -33.35 3.59 -15.26
N PHE A 39 -34.26 2.74 -14.82
CA PHE A 39 -34.29 1.32 -15.19
C PHE A 39 -34.36 1.12 -16.70
N ARG A 40 -35.13 1.94 -17.41
CA ARG A 40 -35.25 1.90 -18.87
C ARG A 40 -33.93 2.12 -19.60
N ASP A 41 -32.99 2.86 -19.03
CA ASP A 41 -31.73 3.21 -19.70
C ASP A 41 -30.90 1.96 -20.01
N ASP A 42 -30.25 1.93 -21.17
CA ASP A 42 -29.39 0.81 -21.59
C ASP A 42 -27.97 0.88 -21.00
N ALA A 43 -27.59 2.02 -20.42
CA ALA A 43 -26.35 2.17 -19.68
C ALA A 43 -26.59 2.90 -18.36
N TRP A 44 -26.34 2.20 -17.24
CA TRP A 44 -26.47 2.78 -15.91
C TRP A 44 -25.15 3.36 -15.43
N ARG A 45 -25.17 4.63 -15.04
CA ARG A 45 -24.05 5.35 -14.42
C ARG A 45 -24.22 5.33 -12.92
N LEU A 46 -23.39 4.55 -12.23
CA LEU A 46 -23.54 4.27 -10.80
C LEU A 46 -22.52 5.03 -9.94
N GLU A 47 -21.62 5.82 -10.52
CA GLU A 47 -20.58 6.57 -9.79
C GLU A 47 -21.11 7.48 -8.68
N ALA A 48 -22.33 8.00 -8.84
CA ALA A 48 -22.99 8.85 -7.86
C ALA A 48 -23.20 8.14 -6.51
N ALA A 49 -23.40 6.82 -6.50
CA ALA A 49 -23.61 6.04 -5.28
C ALA A 49 -22.32 5.38 -4.73
N VAL A 50 -21.14 5.72 -5.25
CA VAL A 50 -19.88 5.13 -4.78
C VAL A 50 -19.26 5.98 -3.69
N THR A 51 -19.10 5.44 -2.48
CA THR A 51 -18.53 6.18 -1.33
C THR A 51 -17.03 6.51 -1.50
N GLN A 52 -16.30 5.67 -2.23
CA GLN A 52 -14.86 5.83 -2.42
C GLN A 52 -14.52 6.87 -3.51
N ALA A 53 -13.94 8.01 -3.12
CA ALA A 53 -13.67 9.14 -4.01
C ALA A 53 -12.72 8.85 -5.19
N HIS A 54 -11.89 7.81 -5.10
CA HIS A 54 -10.96 7.42 -6.16
C HIS A 54 -11.62 6.60 -7.28
N VAL A 55 -12.83 6.10 -7.06
CA VAL A 55 -13.64 5.43 -8.07
C VAL A 55 -14.45 6.50 -8.79
N ARG A 56 -14.14 6.74 -10.07
CA ARG A 56 -14.74 7.85 -10.84
C ARG A 56 -15.84 7.42 -11.80
N SER A 57 -15.88 6.14 -12.16
CA SER A 57 -16.83 5.64 -13.15
C SER A 57 -17.13 4.20 -12.84
N VAL A 58 -18.42 3.90 -12.69
CA VAL A 58 -18.95 2.54 -12.65
C VAL A 58 -20.13 2.53 -13.59
N VAL A 59 -19.89 2.09 -14.82
CA VAL A 59 -20.92 2.01 -15.86
C VAL A 59 -21.27 0.56 -16.12
N VAL A 60 -22.55 0.24 -16.00
CA VAL A 60 -23.13 -1.04 -16.39
C VAL A 60 -23.84 -0.83 -17.71
N ASN A 61 -23.25 -1.32 -18.80
CA ASN A 61 -23.77 -1.12 -20.16
C ASN A 61 -24.43 -2.41 -20.68
N PHE A 62 -25.76 -2.43 -20.70
CA PHE A 62 -26.57 -3.56 -21.14
C PHE A 62 -26.66 -3.70 -22.66
N ASP A 63 -26.36 -2.64 -23.44
CA ASP A 63 -26.28 -2.76 -24.91
C ASP A 63 -25.19 -3.73 -25.37
N THR A 64 -24.21 -3.97 -24.50
CA THR A 64 -23.20 -4.99 -24.77
C THR A 64 -23.78 -6.40 -24.80
N LEU A 65 -25.01 -6.65 -24.33
CA LEU A 65 -25.67 -7.96 -24.33
C LEU A 65 -26.63 -8.14 -25.51
N ALA A 66 -26.81 -9.38 -25.95
CA ALA A 66 -27.89 -9.77 -26.86
C ALA A 66 -29.26 -9.44 -26.25
N ALA A 67 -30.22 -9.04 -27.11
CA ALA A 67 -31.52 -8.51 -26.70
C ALA A 67 -32.27 -9.36 -25.65
N PRO A 68 -32.33 -10.71 -25.75
CA PRO A 68 -33.04 -11.54 -24.77
C PRO A 68 -32.47 -11.47 -23.35
N TYR A 69 -31.18 -11.13 -23.19
CA TYR A 69 -30.52 -11.13 -21.88
C TYR A 69 -30.47 -9.75 -21.20
N ARG A 70 -30.89 -8.68 -21.89
CA ARG A 70 -30.81 -7.32 -21.35
C ARG A 70 -31.70 -7.14 -20.13
N LEU A 71 -32.96 -7.57 -20.22
CA LEU A 71 -33.92 -7.41 -19.13
C LEU A 71 -33.51 -8.22 -17.87
N PRO A 72 -33.21 -9.53 -17.96
CA PRO A 72 -32.73 -10.30 -16.80
C PRO A 72 -31.45 -9.73 -16.17
N ALA A 73 -30.54 -9.19 -16.98
CA ALA A 73 -29.34 -8.54 -16.47
C ALA A 73 -29.66 -7.23 -15.73
N LYS A 74 -30.59 -6.40 -16.26
CA LYS A 74 -31.08 -5.19 -15.58
C LYS A 74 -31.72 -5.54 -14.23
N GLU A 75 -32.61 -6.52 -14.22
CA GLU A 75 -33.28 -7.01 -13.01
C GLU A 75 -32.30 -7.53 -11.96
N LEU A 76 -31.30 -8.32 -12.37
CA LEU A 76 -30.25 -8.83 -11.49
C LEU A 76 -29.47 -7.68 -10.86
N CYS A 77 -29.03 -6.71 -11.67
CA CYS A 77 -28.29 -5.55 -11.19
C CYS A 77 -29.12 -4.70 -10.21
N LEU A 78 -30.41 -4.46 -10.52
CA LEU A 78 -31.31 -3.73 -9.63
C LEU A 78 -31.54 -4.48 -8.31
N ALA A 79 -31.72 -5.80 -8.37
CA ALA A 79 -31.93 -6.64 -7.19
C ALA A 79 -30.70 -6.62 -6.26
N MET A 80 -29.49 -6.69 -6.83
CA MET A 80 -28.26 -6.56 -6.07
C MET A 80 -28.09 -5.14 -5.48
N LEU A 81 -28.46 -4.09 -6.22
CA LEU A 81 -28.35 -2.69 -5.80
C LEU A 81 -29.29 -2.36 -4.63
N SER A 82 -30.59 -2.60 -4.79
CA SER A 82 -31.62 -2.10 -3.87
C SER A 82 -32.83 -3.04 -3.69
N GLY A 83 -32.87 -4.18 -4.39
CA GLY A 83 -33.97 -5.15 -4.26
C GLY A 83 -33.88 -6.04 -3.01
N PRO A 84 -34.83 -6.96 -2.82
CA PRO A 84 -34.80 -7.92 -1.71
C PRO A 84 -33.58 -8.83 -1.82
N LEU A 85 -32.89 -9.06 -0.71
CA LEU A 85 -31.72 -9.94 -0.67
C LEU A 85 -32.14 -11.40 -0.45
N PRO A 86 -31.61 -12.35 -1.23
CA PRO A 86 -31.76 -13.77 -0.93
C PRO A 86 -31.16 -14.12 0.43
N ALA A 87 -31.69 -15.17 1.07
CA ALA A 87 -31.20 -15.63 2.37
C ALA A 87 -29.69 -15.91 2.36
N GLY A 88 -28.96 -15.33 3.32
CA GLY A 88 -27.51 -15.45 3.46
C GLY A 88 -26.67 -14.56 2.53
N GLU A 89 -27.29 -13.77 1.65
CA GLU A 89 -26.56 -12.80 0.82
C GLU A 89 -26.39 -11.46 1.52
N ARG A 90 -25.21 -10.85 1.36
CA ARG A 90 -24.96 -9.48 1.80
C ARG A 90 -25.12 -8.51 0.64
N ARG A 91 -25.59 -7.30 0.94
CA ARG A 91 -25.68 -6.22 -0.06
C ARG A 91 -24.32 -6.00 -0.71
N GLN A 92 -24.27 -6.07 -2.04
CA GLN A 92 -23.03 -5.80 -2.78
C GLN A 92 -22.78 -4.29 -2.86
N SER A 93 -21.51 -3.89 -2.79
CA SER A 93 -21.13 -2.50 -3.15
C SER A 93 -21.39 -2.25 -4.63
N VAL A 94 -21.61 -0.99 -5.00
CA VAL A 94 -21.78 -0.56 -6.40
C VAL A 94 -20.63 -1.02 -7.31
N VAL A 95 -19.38 -0.98 -6.83
CA VAL A 95 -18.21 -1.49 -7.56
C VAL A 95 -18.25 -3.01 -7.72
N GLY A 96 -18.72 -3.71 -6.67
CA GLY A 96 -18.95 -5.15 -6.71
C GLY A 96 -19.98 -5.53 -7.77
N ILE A 97 -21.05 -4.75 -7.90
CA ILE A 97 -22.10 -4.97 -8.90
C ILE A 97 -21.57 -4.80 -10.32
N GLY A 98 -20.79 -3.75 -10.58
CA GLY A 98 -20.10 -3.59 -11.86
C GLY A 98 -19.17 -4.78 -12.18
N SER A 99 -18.46 -5.29 -11.17
CA SER A 99 -17.59 -6.47 -11.32
C SER A 99 -18.40 -7.75 -11.60
N THR A 100 -19.49 -7.97 -10.88
CA THR A 100 -20.40 -9.09 -11.11
C THR A 100 -21.02 -9.02 -12.49
N PHE A 101 -21.45 -7.84 -12.95
CA PHE A 101 -21.99 -7.65 -14.29
C PHE A 101 -20.98 -8.00 -15.38
N VAL A 102 -19.71 -7.61 -15.25
CA VAL A 102 -18.66 -7.99 -16.21
C VAL A 102 -18.55 -9.52 -16.34
N GLU A 103 -18.64 -10.25 -15.23
CA GLU A 103 -18.59 -11.71 -15.23
C GLU A 103 -19.86 -12.37 -15.77
N VAL A 104 -21.05 -11.83 -15.43
CA VAL A 104 -22.33 -12.26 -16.03
C VAL A 104 -22.30 -12.04 -17.54
N ARG A 105 -21.82 -10.88 -18.01
CA ARG A 105 -21.69 -10.58 -19.43
C ARG A 105 -20.80 -11.58 -20.16
N LYS A 106 -19.65 -11.98 -19.59
CA LYS A 106 -18.79 -13.01 -20.19
C LYS A 106 -19.55 -14.32 -20.41
N PHE A 107 -20.33 -14.75 -19.43
CA PHE A 107 -21.14 -15.96 -19.55
C PHE A 107 -22.22 -15.84 -20.62
N LEU A 108 -22.94 -14.72 -20.64
CA LEU A 108 -24.00 -14.47 -21.62
C LEU A 108 -23.46 -14.33 -23.05
N HIS A 109 -22.28 -13.72 -23.23
CA HIS A 109 -21.57 -13.69 -24.53
C HIS A 109 -21.10 -15.08 -24.94
N TRP A 110 -20.56 -15.86 -24.01
CA TRP A 110 -20.18 -17.23 -24.33
C TRP A 110 -21.40 -18.07 -24.76
N LEU A 111 -22.58 -17.86 -24.16
CA LEU A 111 -23.81 -18.53 -24.58
C LEU A 111 -24.24 -18.18 -26.01
N THR A 112 -24.01 -16.95 -26.46
CA THR A 112 -24.33 -16.54 -27.84
C THR A 112 -23.30 -16.99 -28.86
N ASP A 113 -22.03 -17.11 -28.44
CA ASP A 113 -20.90 -17.34 -29.33
C ASP A 113 -20.51 -18.82 -29.42
N ARG A 114 -21.03 -19.68 -28.53
CA ARG A 114 -20.74 -21.12 -28.54
C ARG A 114 -21.23 -21.77 -29.83
N ALA A 115 -20.50 -22.79 -30.28
CA ALA A 115 -20.84 -23.52 -31.49
C ALA A 115 -22.27 -24.11 -31.39
N PRO A 116 -23.09 -23.99 -32.45
CA PRO A 116 -24.42 -24.57 -32.46
C PRO A 116 -24.30 -26.10 -32.45
N GLU A 117 -24.84 -26.74 -31.41
CA GLU A 117 -25.04 -28.20 -31.36
C GLU A 117 -26.47 -28.54 -31.79
N SER A 118 -26.64 -29.68 -32.46
CA SER A 118 -27.94 -30.14 -32.92
C SER A 118 -28.95 -30.21 -31.76
N GLY A 119 -30.03 -29.41 -31.84
CA GLY A 119 -31.08 -29.35 -30.83
C GLY A 119 -30.94 -28.26 -29.77
N ARG A 120 -29.86 -27.45 -29.78
CA ARG A 120 -29.71 -26.29 -28.88
C ARG A 120 -30.00 -24.98 -29.61
N PRO A 121 -30.79 -24.05 -29.03
CA PRO A 121 -30.99 -22.74 -29.61
C PRO A 121 -29.69 -21.92 -29.58
N SER A 122 -29.50 -21.06 -30.58
CA SER A 122 -28.34 -20.15 -30.67
C SER A 122 -28.32 -19.08 -29.57
N VAL A 123 -29.49 -18.72 -29.05
CA VAL A 123 -29.66 -17.80 -27.91
C VAL A 123 -30.68 -18.43 -26.94
N PRO A 124 -30.26 -19.36 -26.06
CA PRO A 124 -31.16 -20.01 -25.10
C PRO A 124 -31.69 -19.02 -24.06
N THR A 125 -32.93 -19.19 -23.61
CA THR A 125 -33.39 -18.52 -22.37
C THR A 125 -32.68 -19.13 -21.18
N LEU A 126 -32.47 -18.36 -20.12
CA LEU A 126 -31.80 -18.82 -18.89
C LEU A 126 -32.55 -20.00 -18.25
N GLY A 127 -33.89 -19.98 -18.30
CA GLY A 127 -34.73 -21.08 -17.82
C GLY A 127 -34.60 -22.38 -18.60
N SER A 128 -34.19 -22.32 -19.87
CA SER A 128 -33.98 -23.50 -20.74
C SER A 128 -32.61 -24.16 -20.58
N LEU A 129 -31.67 -23.49 -19.89
CA LEU A 129 -30.33 -24.03 -19.68
C LEU A 129 -30.39 -25.31 -18.84
N THR A 130 -29.49 -26.23 -19.14
CA THR A 130 -29.31 -27.50 -18.43
C THR A 130 -28.00 -27.53 -17.66
N ALA A 131 -27.81 -28.53 -16.80
CA ALA A 131 -26.54 -28.75 -16.11
C ALA A 131 -25.37 -28.93 -17.09
N ALA A 132 -25.62 -29.55 -18.25
CA ALA A 132 -24.62 -29.73 -19.30
C ALA A 132 -24.14 -28.39 -19.88
N ASP A 133 -25.05 -27.44 -20.15
CA ASP A 133 -24.68 -26.12 -20.67
C ASP A 133 -23.75 -25.35 -19.72
N VAL A 134 -24.00 -25.46 -18.42
CA VAL A 134 -23.18 -24.81 -17.39
C VAL A 134 -21.83 -25.52 -17.23
N LEU A 135 -21.77 -26.85 -17.35
CA LEU A 135 -20.51 -27.59 -17.38
C LEU A 135 -19.69 -27.30 -18.65
N ASP A 136 -20.32 -27.04 -19.79
CA ASP A 136 -19.66 -26.61 -21.02
C ASP A 136 -18.96 -25.27 -20.81
N TYR A 137 -19.62 -24.33 -20.13
CA TYR A 137 -18.99 -23.07 -19.73
C TYR A 137 -17.83 -23.30 -18.77
N HIS A 138 -17.96 -24.22 -17.81
CA HIS A 138 -16.86 -24.59 -16.92
C HIS A 138 -15.66 -25.10 -17.70
N ARG A 139 -15.86 -26.01 -18.66
CA ARG A 139 -14.80 -26.51 -19.55
C ARG A 139 -14.17 -25.36 -20.34
N HIS A 140 -14.97 -24.46 -20.90
CA HIS A 140 -14.46 -23.27 -21.57
C HIS A 140 -13.58 -22.42 -20.64
N LEU A 141 -14.01 -22.14 -19.40
CA LEU A 141 -13.21 -21.41 -18.42
C LEU A 141 -11.87 -22.07 -18.13
N MET A 142 -11.78 -23.41 -18.20
CA MET A 142 -10.52 -24.14 -18.00
C MET A 142 -9.56 -23.97 -19.18
N THR A 143 -10.07 -23.70 -20.38
CA THR A 143 -9.24 -23.38 -21.56
C THR A 143 -8.63 -21.97 -21.53
N LEU A 144 -9.21 -21.06 -20.75
CA LEU A 144 -8.75 -19.68 -20.68
C LEU A 144 -7.45 -19.58 -19.85
N SER A 145 -6.47 -18.82 -20.36
CA SER A 145 -5.22 -18.47 -19.67
C SER A 145 -5.42 -17.42 -18.58
N VAL A 146 -6.31 -17.68 -17.62
CA VAL A 146 -6.65 -16.78 -16.50
C VAL A 146 -6.46 -17.47 -15.15
N GLY A 147 -6.18 -16.71 -14.09
CA GLY A 147 -5.95 -17.27 -12.76
C GLY A 147 -7.21 -17.87 -12.11
N PHE A 148 -7.02 -18.74 -11.11
CA PHE A 148 -8.10 -19.42 -10.35
C PHE A 148 -9.19 -18.46 -9.88
N GLY A 149 -8.81 -17.34 -9.24
CA GLY A 149 -9.77 -16.37 -8.71
C GLY A 149 -10.62 -15.71 -9.80
N SER A 150 -10.08 -15.54 -11.02
CA SER A 150 -10.87 -15.04 -12.14
C SER A 150 -11.92 -16.08 -12.56
N ARG A 151 -11.53 -17.36 -12.68
CA ARG A 151 -12.45 -18.45 -13.03
C ARG A 151 -13.54 -18.59 -11.98
N GLU A 152 -13.19 -18.52 -10.70
CA GLU A 152 -14.13 -18.59 -9.60
C GLU A 152 -15.12 -17.41 -9.61
N ASN A 153 -14.65 -16.20 -9.90
CA ASN A 153 -15.55 -15.04 -10.08
C ASN A 153 -16.53 -15.24 -11.25
N SER A 154 -16.07 -15.74 -12.39
CA SER A 154 -16.92 -16.05 -13.55
C SER A 154 -17.99 -17.08 -13.21
N ARG A 155 -17.64 -18.10 -12.42
CA ARG A 155 -18.57 -19.14 -11.97
C ARG A 155 -19.57 -18.63 -10.94
N ARG A 156 -19.10 -17.89 -9.94
CA ARG A 156 -19.96 -17.27 -8.93
C ARG A 156 -21.00 -16.36 -9.57
N ALA A 157 -20.66 -15.67 -10.66
CA ALA A 157 -21.59 -14.85 -11.42
C ALA A 157 -22.74 -15.66 -12.03
N VAL A 158 -22.48 -16.87 -12.56
CA VAL A 158 -23.54 -17.78 -13.04
C VAL A 158 -24.46 -18.18 -11.89
N CYS A 159 -23.93 -18.47 -10.71
CA CYS A 159 -24.74 -18.79 -9.53
C CYS A 159 -25.66 -17.63 -9.11
N MET A 160 -25.30 -16.37 -9.38
CA MET A 160 -26.14 -15.22 -9.06
C MET A 160 -27.46 -15.23 -9.85
N LEU A 161 -27.48 -15.76 -11.07
CA LEU A 161 -28.68 -15.88 -11.90
C LEU A 161 -29.73 -16.82 -11.26
N TRP A 162 -29.30 -17.88 -10.57
CA TRP A 162 -30.22 -18.73 -9.79
C TRP A 162 -30.51 -18.15 -8.40
N ARG A 163 -29.52 -17.52 -7.77
CA ARG A 163 -29.65 -17.00 -6.41
C ARG A 163 -30.69 -15.89 -6.31
N TYR A 164 -30.76 -15.03 -7.32
CA TYR A 164 -31.72 -13.93 -7.42
C TYR A 164 -32.97 -14.28 -8.23
N ARG A 165 -33.23 -15.56 -8.53
CA ARG A 165 -34.34 -16.04 -9.38
C ARG A 165 -35.72 -15.45 -9.08
N THR A 166 -36.01 -15.12 -7.82
CA THR A 166 -37.30 -14.55 -7.41
C THR A 166 -37.50 -13.11 -7.90
N CYS A 167 -36.45 -12.48 -8.43
CA CYS A 167 -36.44 -11.11 -8.92
C CYS A 167 -36.20 -11.02 -10.43
N LEU A 168 -36.07 -12.15 -11.13
CA LEU A 168 -35.75 -12.20 -12.56
C LEU A 168 -36.94 -12.75 -13.33
N THR A 169 -37.23 -12.14 -14.48
CA THR A 169 -38.24 -12.60 -15.43
C THR A 169 -37.78 -13.87 -16.17
N ASP A 170 -36.48 -13.97 -16.47
CA ASP A 170 -35.84 -15.19 -16.98
C ASP A 170 -34.67 -15.55 -16.06
N THR A 171 -34.62 -16.79 -15.61
CA THR A 171 -33.78 -17.23 -14.49
C THR A 171 -33.22 -18.60 -14.74
N LEU A 172 -32.00 -18.85 -14.25
CA LEU A 172 -31.47 -20.21 -14.17
C LEU A 172 -32.35 -21.05 -13.24
N SER A 173 -32.77 -22.24 -13.66
CA SER A 173 -33.74 -23.08 -12.95
C SER A 173 -33.14 -23.91 -11.80
N PHE A 174 -31.81 -24.08 -11.77
CA PHE A 174 -31.09 -24.90 -10.79
C PHE A 174 -29.87 -24.18 -10.19
N ASP A 175 -29.45 -24.61 -9.00
CA ASP A 175 -28.22 -24.12 -8.37
C ASP A 175 -27.00 -24.82 -8.98
N ALA A 176 -26.22 -24.11 -9.78
CA ALA A 176 -25.01 -24.64 -10.41
C ALA A 176 -24.01 -25.24 -9.39
N ARG A 177 -24.02 -24.78 -8.12
CA ARG A 177 -23.14 -25.30 -7.06
C ARG A 177 -23.45 -26.75 -6.68
N ARG A 178 -24.64 -27.25 -7.01
CA ARG A 178 -25.06 -28.64 -6.74
C ARG A 178 -24.71 -29.61 -7.87
N ILE A 179 -24.12 -29.13 -8.96
CA ILE A 179 -23.70 -29.98 -10.08
C ILE A 179 -22.33 -30.57 -9.78
N ASP A 180 -22.17 -31.88 -9.97
CA ASP A 180 -20.89 -32.56 -9.89
C ASP A 180 -19.95 -32.13 -11.03
N GLY A 181 -18.67 -31.89 -10.72
CA GLY A 181 -17.74 -31.23 -11.65
C GLY A 181 -17.98 -29.72 -11.78
N TRP A 182 -19.05 -29.24 -11.13
CA TRP A 182 -19.23 -27.90 -10.56
C TRP A 182 -17.93 -27.40 -9.98
N THR A 183 -17.82 -27.60 -8.68
CA THR A 183 -16.75 -27.14 -7.78
C THR A 183 -15.34 -27.33 -8.33
N MET A 184 -14.54 -26.27 -8.25
CA MET A 184 -13.09 -26.39 -8.45
C MET A 184 -12.46 -26.69 -7.11
N HIS A 185 -11.74 -27.81 -7.04
CA HIS A 185 -10.78 -27.98 -5.97
C HIS A 185 -9.70 -26.93 -6.16
N LYS A 186 -9.45 -26.13 -5.12
CA LYS A 186 -8.29 -25.28 -5.10
C LYS A 186 -7.07 -26.20 -5.25
N PRO A 187 -6.26 -26.05 -6.32
CA PRO A 187 -5.03 -26.81 -6.41
C PRO A 187 -4.21 -26.53 -5.16
N GLY A 188 -3.65 -27.57 -4.54
CA GLY A 188 -2.62 -27.41 -3.51
C GLY A 188 -1.44 -26.64 -4.09
N THR A 189 -1.48 -25.32 -3.90
CA THR A 189 -0.45 -24.31 -4.17
C THR A 189 0.27 -24.34 -5.53
N THR A 190 -0.06 -23.35 -6.37
CA THR A 190 0.93 -22.34 -6.75
C THR A 190 0.41 -20.99 -6.25
N GLU A 191 1.08 -20.49 -5.21
CA GLU A 191 1.36 -19.10 -4.85
C GLU A 191 0.37 -17.99 -5.31
N ASN A 192 -0.09 -17.18 -4.35
CA ASN A 192 -1.03 -16.07 -4.55
C ASN A 192 -0.76 -15.26 -5.84
N ALA A 193 -1.79 -15.06 -6.67
CA ALA A 193 -1.75 -14.30 -7.94
C ALA A 193 -1.35 -12.81 -7.83
N THR A 194 -0.96 -12.32 -6.64
CA THR A 194 -0.33 -11.02 -6.45
C THR A 194 0.92 -11.23 -5.60
N GLY A 195 2.07 -11.41 -6.26
CA GLY A 195 3.36 -11.65 -5.60
C GLY A 195 3.76 -10.48 -4.68
N ARG A 196 4.53 -10.76 -3.62
CA ARG A 196 5.19 -9.72 -2.81
C ARG A 196 6.11 -8.88 -3.70
N ILE A 197 6.45 -7.66 -3.30
CA ILE A 197 7.51 -6.91 -3.98
C ILE A 197 8.83 -7.61 -3.61
N PRO A 198 9.61 -8.13 -4.57
CA PRO A 198 10.91 -8.72 -4.29
C PRO A 198 11.82 -7.72 -3.59
N GLU A 199 12.64 -8.16 -2.64
CA GLU A 199 13.50 -7.29 -1.83
C GLU A 199 14.46 -6.45 -2.70
N LEU A 200 15.03 -7.07 -3.74
CA LEU A 200 15.87 -6.40 -4.74
C LEU A 200 15.15 -5.26 -5.51
N VAL A 201 13.82 -5.29 -5.59
CA VAL A 201 13.01 -4.21 -6.17
C VAL A 201 12.63 -3.20 -5.09
N LEU A 202 12.22 -3.69 -3.93
CA LEU A 202 11.73 -2.87 -2.82
C LEU A 202 12.82 -1.96 -2.25
N GLY A 203 14.03 -2.46 -2.05
CA GLY A 203 15.15 -1.73 -1.46
C GLY A 203 15.47 -0.42 -2.21
N PRO A 204 15.79 -0.47 -3.52
CA PRO A 204 15.97 0.73 -4.33
C PRO A 204 14.73 1.61 -4.36
N LEU A 205 13.53 1.03 -4.52
CA LEU A 205 12.27 1.77 -4.60
C LEU A 205 12.01 2.61 -3.34
N ILE A 206 12.15 2.03 -2.14
CA ILE A 206 11.90 2.72 -0.88
C ILE A 206 13.03 3.71 -0.56
N THR A 207 14.28 3.38 -0.91
CA THR A 207 15.44 4.28 -0.73
C THR A 207 15.24 5.58 -1.50
N TRP A 208 14.92 5.47 -2.80
CA TRP A 208 14.61 6.64 -3.62
C TRP A 208 13.37 7.39 -3.14
N ALA A 209 12.31 6.67 -2.75
CA ALA A 209 11.11 7.33 -2.22
C ALA A 209 11.39 8.13 -0.94
N ILE A 210 12.23 7.61 -0.03
CA ILE A 210 12.67 8.33 1.17
C ILE A 210 13.53 9.53 0.80
N ARG A 211 14.50 9.41 -0.12
CA ARG A 211 15.31 10.55 -0.59
C ARG A 211 14.46 11.67 -1.19
N PHE A 212 13.43 11.32 -1.96
CA PHE A 212 12.48 12.33 -2.46
C PHE A 212 11.79 13.09 -1.33
N VAL A 213 11.39 12.40 -0.27
CA VAL A 213 10.69 13.00 0.87
C VAL A 213 11.65 13.82 1.74
N ASP A 214 12.82 13.28 2.05
CA ASP A 214 13.74 13.83 3.05
C ASP A 214 14.70 14.84 2.45
N ASP A 215 15.28 14.54 1.28
CA ASP A 215 16.38 15.32 0.70
C ASP A 215 15.93 16.25 -0.44
N PHE A 216 14.98 15.81 -1.28
CA PHE A 216 14.62 16.54 -2.52
C PHE A 216 13.34 17.36 -2.39
N SER A 217 12.55 17.14 -1.34
CA SER A 217 11.23 17.78 -1.20
C SER A 217 11.33 19.29 -1.05
N GLY A 218 12.40 19.79 -0.40
CA GLY A 218 12.68 21.22 -0.24
C GLY A 218 12.74 21.95 -1.58
N ASP A 219 13.57 21.47 -2.50
CA ASP A 219 13.75 22.06 -3.84
C ASP A 219 12.45 22.05 -4.66
N ILE A 220 11.71 20.94 -4.60
CA ILE A 220 10.44 20.79 -5.34
C ILE A 220 9.35 21.70 -4.76
N LEU A 221 9.33 21.91 -3.43
CA LEU A 221 8.42 22.84 -2.77
C LEU A 221 8.83 24.30 -3.01
N ALA A 222 10.12 24.62 -3.06
CA ALA A 222 10.62 25.94 -3.45
C ALA A 222 10.21 26.27 -4.90
N ALA A 223 10.34 25.31 -5.82
CA ALA A 223 9.82 25.43 -7.19
C ALA A 223 8.30 25.66 -7.24
N ALA A 224 7.55 25.02 -6.33
CA ALA A 224 6.09 25.24 -6.22
C ALA A 224 5.76 26.67 -5.76
N ALA A 225 6.48 27.19 -4.75
CA ALA A 225 6.33 28.55 -4.26
C ALA A 225 6.67 29.56 -5.36
N HIS A 226 7.80 29.38 -6.06
CA HIS A 226 8.19 30.23 -7.19
C HIS A 226 7.13 30.21 -8.31
N ARG A 227 6.55 29.05 -8.64
CA ARG A 227 5.45 28.96 -9.61
C ARG A 227 4.24 29.78 -9.17
N ASP A 228 3.87 29.73 -7.89
CA ASP A 228 2.68 30.42 -7.38
C ASP A 228 2.89 31.93 -7.31
N ASP A 229 4.07 32.40 -6.91
CA ASP A 229 4.49 33.80 -7.03
C ASP A 229 4.48 34.26 -8.49
N TYR A 230 5.10 33.50 -9.39
CA TYR A 230 5.07 33.77 -10.83
C TYR A 230 3.63 33.90 -11.37
N ARG A 231 2.74 32.99 -10.97
CA ARG A 231 1.33 33.01 -11.40
C ARG A 231 0.64 34.26 -10.87
N SER A 232 0.85 34.60 -9.61
CA SER A 232 0.33 35.82 -8.98
C SER A 232 0.79 37.09 -9.72
N ARG A 233 2.09 37.21 -10.01
CA ARG A 233 2.63 38.34 -10.81
C ARG A 233 2.05 38.39 -12.22
N ARG A 234 1.84 37.23 -12.84
CA ARG A 234 1.21 37.15 -14.18
C ARG A 234 -0.25 37.57 -14.17
N THR A 235 -1.02 37.22 -13.13
CA THR A 235 -2.45 37.60 -13.03
C THR A 235 -2.64 39.04 -12.58
N ASN A 236 -1.78 39.51 -11.68
CA ASN A 236 -1.85 40.86 -11.10
C ASN A 236 -0.97 41.87 -11.85
N GLY A 237 -0.32 41.45 -12.94
CA GLY A 237 0.45 42.34 -13.81
C GLY A 237 -0.44 43.49 -14.25
N ARG A 238 0.02 44.73 -14.03
CA ARG A 238 -0.76 45.96 -14.23
C ARG A 238 -1.33 46.01 -15.65
N TYR A 239 -2.57 45.57 -15.83
CA TYR A 239 -3.34 45.84 -17.04
C TYR A 239 -3.72 47.32 -17.00
N GLY A 240 -2.92 48.16 -17.66
CA GLY A 240 -3.21 49.59 -17.83
C GLY A 240 -2.51 50.51 -16.85
N ARG A 241 -1.23 50.78 -17.11
CA ARG A 241 -0.50 52.08 -17.01
C ARG A 241 0.99 51.76 -16.96
N ASN A 242 1.62 51.77 -18.14
CA ASN A 242 2.99 51.32 -18.45
C ASN A 242 4.11 52.23 -17.89
N SER A 243 3.88 53.07 -16.88
CA SER A 243 4.80 54.15 -16.47
C SER A 243 6.05 53.69 -15.71
N GLY A 244 6.63 52.55 -16.08
CA GLY A 244 7.85 51.98 -15.48
C GLY A 244 8.31 50.65 -16.11
N ALA A 245 7.52 50.06 -17.01
CA ALA A 245 7.84 48.78 -17.65
C ALA A 245 9.04 48.87 -18.62
N ALA A 246 9.21 50.02 -19.29
CA ALA A 246 10.35 50.24 -20.18
C ALA A 246 11.67 50.34 -19.41
N GLU A 247 11.67 51.03 -18.27
CA GLU A 247 12.83 51.15 -17.39
C GLU A 247 13.17 49.79 -16.74
N ALA A 248 12.17 49.07 -16.24
CA ALA A 248 12.35 47.72 -15.70
C ALA A 248 12.94 46.75 -16.75
N LEU A 249 12.48 46.83 -18.00
CA LEU A 249 13.04 46.05 -19.10
C LEU A 249 14.49 46.44 -19.41
N GLU A 250 14.80 47.74 -19.47
CA GLU A 250 16.16 48.20 -19.75
C GLU A 250 17.13 47.75 -18.64
N HIS A 251 16.73 47.87 -17.37
CA HIS A 251 17.49 47.36 -16.24
C HIS A 251 17.69 45.84 -16.33
N TYR A 252 16.63 45.09 -16.62
CA TYR A 252 16.68 43.64 -16.79
C TYR A 252 17.67 43.21 -17.88
N LEU A 253 17.55 43.81 -19.09
CA LEU A 253 18.45 43.50 -20.20
C LEU A 253 19.88 43.95 -19.92
N SER A 254 20.08 45.09 -19.24
CA SER A 254 21.41 45.59 -18.87
C SER A 254 22.12 44.66 -17.89
N ARG A 255 21.40 44.12 -16.90
CA ARG A 255 21.95 43.12 -15.97
C ARG A 255 22.43 41.86 -16.69
N HIS A 256 21.57 41.25 -17.51
CA HIS A 256 21.95 40.09 -18.33
C HIS A 256 23.16 40.39 -19.22
N LYS A 257 23.24 41.62 -19.73
CA LYS A 257 24.39 42.01 -20.54
C LYS A 257 25.68 42.15 -19.72
N ALA A 258 25.62 42.74 -18.53
CA ALA A 258 26.77 42.92 -17.67
C ALA A 258 27.33 41.59 -17.16
N GLU A 259 26.45 40.66 -16.78
CA GLU A 259 26.81 39.34 -16.23
C GLU A 259 27.12 38.30 -17.32
N ASN A 260 26.88 38.65 -18.60
CA ASN A 260 26.91 37.71 -19.73
C ASN A 260 26.02 36.47 -19.48
N ASP A 261 24.87 36.69 -18.83
CA ASP A 261 23.91 35.66 -18.45
C ASP A 261 22.86 35.49 -19.56
N PRO A 262 22.69 34.28 -20.14
CA PRO A 262 21.71 34.03 -21.19
C PRO A 262 20.27 34.37 -20.79
N LEU A 263 19.45 34.82 -21.74
CA LEU A 263 18.02 35.06 -21.46
C LEU A 263 17.27 33.74 -21.27
N PRO A 264 16.20 33.71 -20.46
CA PRO A 264 15.39 32.50 -20.27
C PRO A 264 14.79 32.05 -21.61
N GLY A 265 15.01 30.80 -22.00
CA GLY A 265 14.60 30.32 -23.31
C GLY A 265 13.41 29.37 -23.35
N TYR A 266 12.81 29.30 -24.52
CA TYR A 266 11.77 28.36 -24.91
C TYR A 266 11.86 28.10 -26.42
N GLN A 267 12.11 26.85 -26.81
CA GLN A 267 12.25 26.46 -28.22
C GLN A 267 13.29 27.30 -29.00
N GLY A 268 14.46 27.53 -28.38
CA GLY A 268 15.55 28.30 -28.97
C GLY A 268 15.30 29.80 -29.11
N ARG A 269 14.25 30.33 -28.47
CA ARG A 269 13.90 31.76 -28.48
C ARG A 269 13.73 32.30 -27.07
N PRO A 270 13.91 33.61 -26.83
CA PRO A 270 13.62 34.21 -25.53
C PRO A 270 12.18 33.96 -25.11
N ASN A 271 11.99 33.50 -23.88
CA ASN A 271 10.70 33.27 -23.29
C ASN A 271 10.10 34.60 -22.83
N MET A 272 9.43 35.28 -23.78
CA MET A 272 8.78 36.57 -23.55
C MET A 272 7.80 36.53 -22.37
N GLN A 273 7.16 35.38 -22.12
CA GLN A 273 6.23 35.22 -20.99
C GLN A 273 6.95 35.12 -19.64
N GLN A 274 8.17 34.60 -19.61
CA GLN A 274 8.99 34.58 -18.42
C GLN A 274 9.51 35.98 -18.12
N ILE A 275 10.12 36.62 -19.13
CA ILE A 275 10.65 37.98 -19.05
C ILE A 275 9.56 38.93 -18.55
N ALA A 276 8.37 38.90 -19.16
CA ALA A 276 7.23 39.73 -18.76
C ALA A 276 6.89 39.62 -17.27
N ALA A 277 6.87 38.40 -16.73
CA ALA A 277 6.53 38.17 -15.33
C ALA A 277 7.62 38.63 -14.37
N GLU A 278 8.89 38.51 -14.75
CA GLU A 278 10.04 38.96 -13.94
C GLU A 278 10.07 40.48 -13.82
N ILE A 279 9.76 41.20 -14.91
CA ILE A 279 9.65 42.67 -14.90
C ILE A 279 8.24 43.20 -14.58
N GLY A 280 7.30 42.33 -14.18
CA GLY A 280 5.98 42.71 -13.67
C GLY A 280 5.01 43.33 -14.69
N THR A 281 5.12 42.97 -15.97
CA THR A 281 4.30 43.49 -17.08
C THR A 281 3.55 42.38 -17.83
N GLY A 282 2.56 42.76 -18.65
CA GLY A 282 1.84 41.86 -19.53
C GLY A 282 2.65 41.48 -20.77
N ARG A 283 2.62 40.19 -21.14
CA ARG A 283 3.31 39.64 -22.34
C ARG A 283 3.04 40.44 -23.61
N ASN A 284 1.81 40.91 -23.81
CA ASN A 284 1.42 41.62 -25.02
C ASN A 284 2.29 42.85 -25.28
N GLY A 285 2.70 43.59 -24.24
CA GLY A 285 3.53 44.79 -24.41
C GLY A 285 4.95 44.50 -24.93
N LEU A 286 5.47 43.30 -24.66
CA LEU A 286 6.76 42.84 -25.18
C LEU A 286 6.65 42.27 -26.60
N ASP A 287 5.53 41.60 -26.92
CA ASP A 287 5.33 40.94 -28.21
C ASP A 287 4.89 41.91 -29.32
N THR A 288 4.05 42.90 -29.01
CA THR A 288 3.41 43.76 -30.04
C THR A 288 4.19 45.02 -30.38
N ASN A 289 5.10 45.49 -29.51
CA ASN A 289 5.92 46.67 -29.79
C ASN A 289 7.25 46.25 -30.48
N PRO A 290 7.46 46.58 -31.77
CA PRO A 290 8.64 46.15 -32.50
C PRO A 290 9.97 46.64 -31.92
N ALA A 291 10.00 47.85 -31.36
CA ALA A 291 11.21 48.42 -30.76
C ALA A 291 11.61 47.66 -29.49
N ILE A 292 10.63 47.35 -28.63
CA ILE A 292 10.84 46.57 -27.40
C ILE A 292 11.28 45.14 -27.76
N ARG A 293 10.57 44.50 -28.68
CA ARG A 293 10.91 43.15 -29.16
C ARG A 293 12.31 43.11 -29.76
N GLY A 294 12.69 44.13 -30.54
CA GLY A 294 14.02 44.28 -31.11
C GLY A 294 15.11 44.34 -30.03
N LYS A 295 14.90 45.09 -28.94
CA LYS A 295 15.85 45.14 -27.80
C LYS A 295 16.05 43.77 -27.14
N VAL A 296 14.97 43.01 -26.93
CA VAL A 296 15.05 41.67 -26.34
C VAL A 296 15.81 40.71 -27.27
N LEU A 297 15.49 40.71 -28.56
CA LEU A 297 16.18 39.87 -29.55
C LEU A 297 17.65 40.25 -29.73
N ALA A 298 17.98 41.54 -29.71
CA ALA A 298 19.36 42.01 -29.76
C ALA A 298 20.16 41.58 -28.51
N CYS A 299 19.53 41.63 -27.33
CA CYS A 299 20.13 41.10 -26.12
C CYS A 299 20.37 39.59 -26.24
N ALA A 300 19.33 38.83 -26.65
CA ALA A 300 19.41 37.39 -26.87
C ALA A 300 20.51 36.98 -27.87
N ALA A 301 20.69 37.74 -28.95
CA ALA A 301 21.76 37.51 -29.92
C ALA A 301 23.16 37.72 -29.33
N ARG A 302 23.27 38.55 -28.27
CA ARG A 302 24.55 38.87 -27.62
C ARG A 302 24.90 37.91 -26.48
N VAL A 303 23.96 37.62 -25.58
CA VAL A 303 24.18 36.79 -24.38
C VAL A 303 23.72 35.34 -24.56
N GLY A 304 23.07 35.02 -25.68
CA GLY A 304 22.44 33.73 -25.90
C GLY A 304 21.10 33.58 -25.18
N VAL A 305 20.57 32.37 -25.26
CA VAL A 305 19.30 31.96 -24.68
C VAL A 305 19.47 30.57 -24.09
N THR A 306 18.94 30.32 -22.90
CA THR A 306 18.99 28.98 -22.27
C THR A 306 18.13 27.96 -23.02
N ASP A 307 18.50 26.68 -22.99
CA ASP A 307 17.70 25.63 -23.65
C ASP A 307 16.28 25.51 -23.07
N TYR A 308 16.17 25.78 -21.76
CA TYR A 308 14.93 25.71 -21.00
C TYR A 308 14.80 26.91 -20.05
N THR A 309 13.56 27.25 -19.71
CA THR A 309 13.28 28.23 -18.66
C THR A 309 13.47 27.58 -17.29
N TRP A 310 14.66 27.77 -16.72
CA TRP A 310 15.01 27.36 -15.36
C TRP A 310 14.33 28.25 -14.33
N MET A 311 13.89 27.67 -13.22
CA MET A 311 13.38 28.43 -12.08
C MET A 311 14.57 28.96 -11.27
N PRO A 312 14.56 30.24 -10.84
CA PRO A 312 15.63 30.86 -10.06
C PRO A 312 15.56 30.40 -8.60
N ILE A 313 15.86 29.13 -8.37
CA ILE A 313 15.93 28.50 -7.05
C ILE A 313 17.31 27.87 -6.88
N ALA A 314 17.84 27.91 -5.66
CA ALA A 314 19.02 27.10 -5.32
C ALA A 314 18.58 25.64 -5.13
N ILE A 315 19.40 24.70 -5.60
CA ILE A 315 19.21 23.27 -5.34
C ILE A 315 20.00 22.92 -4.08
N GLU A 316 19.29 22.64 -2.99
CA GLU A 316 19.83 22.30 -1.68
C GLU A 316 19.99 20.79 -1.50
N GLY A 317 19.13 19.99 -2.14
CA GLY A 317 19.18 18.54 -2.05
C GLY A 317 20.51 17.99 -2.56
N ARG A 318 21.10 17.04 -1.80
CA ARG A 318 22.40 16.45 -2.15
C ARG A 318 22.30 14.94 -2.30
N LEU A 319 23.06 14.43 -3.25
CA LEU A 319 23.32 13.02 -3.45
C LEU A 319 24.83 12.81 -3.59
N HIS A 320 25.41 11.98 -2.71
CA HIS A 320 26.86 11.75 -2.63
C HIS A 320 27.67 13.07 -2.60
N GLY A 321 27.19 14.06 -1.84
CA GLY A 321 27.83 15.37 -1.66
C GLY A 321 27.58 16.40 -2.78
N ARG A 322 27.01 16.00 -3.92
CA ARG A 322 26.72 16.89 -5.06
C ARG A 322 25.22 17.23 -5.13
N PRO A 323 24.82 18.37 -5.74
CA PRO A 323 23.41 18.63 -6.02
C PRO A 323 22.77 17.46 -6.77
N TRP A 324 21.57 17.04 -6.36
CA TRP A 324 20.88 15.91 -7.01
C TRP A 324 20.41 16.25 -8.44
N ILE A 325 20.18 17.52 -8.73
CA ILE A 325 19.94 18.05 -10.08
C ILE A 325 20.64 19.40 -10.22
N ASP A 326 20.85 19.81 -11.45
CA ASP A 326 21.42 21.12 -11.84
C ASP A 326 20.40 22.26 -11.78
N GLY A 327 19.10 21.95 -11.86
CA GLY A 327 18.04 22.92 -11.72
C GLY A 327 16.66 22.32 -11.95
N ILE A 328 15.61 23.10 -11.66
CA ILE A 328 14.23 22.74 -11.96
C ILE A 328 13.69 23.67 -13.06
N ALA A 329 13.28 23.09 -14.18
CA ALA A 329 12.75 23.85 -15.30
C ALA A 329 11.22 23.92 -15.29
N ARG A 330 10.65 24.95 -15.91
CA ARG A 330 9.20 25.04 -16.12
C ARG A 330 8.69 23.94 -17.05
N GLN A 331 9.42 23.68 -18.13
CA GLN A 331 9.20 22.61 -19.09
C GLN A 331 10.54 21.99 -19.43
N HIS A 332 10.62 20.67 -19.32
CA HIS A 332 11.80 19.86 -19.58
C HIS A 332 11.34 18.38 -19.58
N PRO A 333 11.92 17.50 -20.41
CA PRO A 333 11.53 16.08 -20.46
C PRO A 333 11.56 15.37 -19.10
N THR A 334 12.65 15.51 -18.34
CA THR A 334 12.85 14.85 -17.03
C THR A 334 12.85 15.79 -15.82
N LYS A 335 13.49 16.96 -15.92
CA LYS A 335 13.66 17.96 -14.84
C LYS A 335 12.56 19.03 -14.77
N SER A 336 11.38 18.77 -15.33
CA SER A 336 10.29 19.75 -15.22
C SER A 336 9.66 19.70 -13.84
N TYR A 337 9.31 20.87 -13.31
CA TYR A 337 8.60 20.99 -12.04
C TYR A 337 7.39 20.06 -11.93
N LEU A 338 6.53 19.99 -12.95
CA LEU A 338 5.33 19.14 -12.92
C LEU A 338 5.68 17.65 -12.89
N HIS A 339 6.78 17.25 -13.54
CA HIS A 339 7.26 15.88 -13.50
C HIS A 339 7.81 15.54 -12.11
N LEU A 340 8.71 16.36 -11.57
CA LEU A 340 9.31 16.16 -10.24
C LEU A 340 8.26 16.22 -9.13
N GLN A 341 7.27 17.11 -9.22
CA GLN A 341 6.15 17.17 -8.29
C GLN A 341 5.33 15.86 -8.29
N ARG A 342 5.12 15.25 -9.46
CA ARG A 342 4.46 13.93 -9.55
C ARG A 342 5.33 12.83 -8.95
N MET A 343 6.64 12.86 -9.16
CA MET A 343 7.58 11.90 -8.57
C MET A 343 7.58 12.02 -7.04
N LEU A 344 7.58 13.24 -6.50
CA LEU A 344 7.45 13.47 -5.06
C LEU A 344 6.10 12.98 -4.52
N HIS A 345 5.00 13.22 -5.24
CA HIS A 345 3.66 12.78 -4.82
C HIS A 345 3.56 11.25 -4.71
N ILE A 346 4.11 10.53 -5.68
CA ILE A 346 4.12 9.06 -5.66
C ILE A 346 5.19 8.50 -4.70
N ALA A 347 6.30 9.20 -4.46
CA ALA A 347 7.25 8.86 -3.42
C ALA A 347 6.60 8.90 -2.03
N CYS A 348 5.84 9.96 -1.72
CA CYS A 348 5.05 10.02 -0.49
C CYS A 348 4.05 8.85 -0.40
N TYR A 349 3.38 8.50 -1.51
CA TYR A 349 2.49 7.34 -1.54
C TYR A 349 3.24 6.03 -1.20
N ILE A 350 4.41 5.79 -1.79
CA ILE A 350 5.21 4.59 -1.57
C ILE A 350 5.61 4.47 -0.10
N VAL A 351 6.15 5.55 0.49
CA VAL A 351 6.56 5.60 1.90
C VAL A 351 5.36 5.30 2.81
N ILE A 352 4.23 5.97 2.59
CA ILE A 352 3.02 5.75 3.41
C ILE A 352 2.48 4.33 3.20
N ALA A 353 2.35 3.86 1.97
CA ALA A 353 1.78 2.54 1.66
C ALA A 353 2.61 1.41 2.26
N PHE A 354 3.94 1.51 2.19
CA PHE A 354 4.83 0.50 2.72
C PHE A 354 4.95 0.56 4.24
N LEU A 355 5.02 1.75 4.85
CA LEU A 355 5.30 1.88 6.30
C LEU A 355 4.08 1.98 7.20
N SER A 356 2.87 2.12 6.65
CA SER A 356 1.61 2.11 7.42
C SER A 356 0.81 0.83 7.23
N GLY A 357 1.05 0.11 6.13
CA GLY A 357 0.24 -1.03 5.77
C GLY A 357 -1.20 -0.70 5.34
N MET A 358 -1.57 0.58 5.24
CA MET A 358 -2.90 1.03 4.81
C MET A 358 -3.25 0.54 3.40
N ARG A 359 -4.55 0.33 3.13
CA ARG A 359 -5.05 0.00 1.80
C ARG A 359 -5.06 1.24 0.91
N ASP A 360 -4.99 1.03 -0.41
CA ASP A 360 -5.05 2.12 -1.40
C ASP A 360 -6.23 3.08 -1.16
N ALA A 361 -7.41 2.54 -0.86
CA ALA A 361 -8.58 3.35 -0.53
C ALA A 361 -8.39 4.18 0.74
N GLU A 362 -7.81 3.62 1.80
CA GLU A 362 -7.57 4.30 3.08
C GLU A 362 -6.58 5.47 2.89
N ILE A 363 -5.45 5.19 2.23
CA ILE A 363 -4.41 6.21 1.92
C ILE A 363 -5.01 7.36 1.12
N LYS A 364 -5.82 7.04 0.11
CA LYS A 364 -6.46 8.03 -0.77
C LYS A 364 -7.48 8.94 -0.09
N HIS A 365 -7.97 8.54 1.08
CA HIS A 365 -8.88 9.35 1.88
C HIS A 365 -8.17 10.05 3.05
N LEU A 366 -6.85 9.98 3.15
CA LEU A 366 -6.10 10.80 4.09
C LEU A 366 -6.32 12.29 3.80
N ARG A 367 -6.70 13.00 4.86
CA ARG A 367 -7.01 14.44 4.82
C ARG A 367 -5.90 15.24 5.47
N ARG A 368 -5.78 16.51 5.09
CA ARG A 368 -4.98 17.49 5.82
C ARG A 368 -5.38 17.49 7.29
N GLY A 369 -4.39 17.54 8.19
CA GLY A 369 -4.57 17.44 9.63
C GLY A 369 -4.77 16.01 10.13
N CYS A 370 -4.51 14.98 9.31
CA CYS A 370 -4.62 13.58 9.74
C CYS A 370 -3.49 13.12 10.67
N LEU A 371 -2.38 13.86 10.76
CA LEU A 371 -1.22 13.47 11.56
C LEU A 371 -1.28 14.09 12.96
N SER A 372 -1.29 13.24 13.98
CA SER A 372 -1.06 13.61 15.38
C SER A 372 0.32 13.13 15.83
N THR A 373 1.02 13.93 16.63
CA THR A 373 2.36 13.62 17.16
C THR A 373 2.36 13.75 18.67
N ALA A 374 2.63 12.67 19.39
CA ALA A 374 2.86 12.71 20.83
C ALA A 374 4.35 12.98 21.10
N ARG A 375 4.60 13.86 22.06
CA ARG A 375 5.94 14.33 22.46
C ARG A 375 6.11 14.11 23.96
N ASP A 376 7.34 13.85 24.38
CA ASP A 376 7.69 13.81 25.81
C ASP A 376 7.81 15.24 26.39
N THR A 377 8.21 15.33 27.66
CA THR A 377 8.40 16.60 28.38
C THR A 377 9.46 17.49 27.75
N ASP A 378 10.42 16.91 27.04
CA ASP A 378 11.51 17.62 26.37
C ASP A 378 11.15 18.02 24.93
N GLY A 379 9.92 17.71 24.48
CA GLY A 379 9.42 18.02 23.16
C GLY A 379 9.85 17.03 22.06
N THR A 380 10.55 15.94 22.43
CA THR A 380 11.00 14.92 21.49
C THR A 380 9.81 14.05 21.05
N PRO A 381 9.56 13.90 19.74
CA PRO A 381 8.44 13.10 19.25
C PRO A 381 8.72 11.60 19.42
N TYR A 382 7.85 10.88 20.14
CA TYR A 382 7.98 9.44 20.37
C TYR A 382 6.86 8.61 19.72
N ARG A 383 5.77 9.23 19.26
CA ARG A 383 4.67 8.54 18.56
C ARG A 383 4.02 9.42 17.50
N TRP A 384 3.80 8.84 16.32
CA TRP A 384 3.01 9.44 15.25
C TRP A 384 1.78 8.59 14.97
N THR A 385 0.63 9.23 14.89
CA THR A 385 -0.66 8.58 14.62
C THR A 385 -1.32 9.26 13.43
N LEU A 386 -1.74 8.47 12.43
CA LEU A 386 -2.56 8.93 11.32
C LEU A 386 -4.03 8.59 11.60
N THR A 387 -4.91 9.58 11.48
CA THR A 387 -6.36 9.40 11.57
C THR A 387 -6.98 9.50 10.18
N GLY A 388 -7.80 8.52 9.79
CA GLY A 388 -8.41 8.44 8.47
C GLY A 388 -9.68 7.60 8.47
N VAL A 389 -10.06 7.08 7.29
CA VAL A 389 -11.30 6.31 7.09
C VAL A 389 -10.98 4.91 6.56
N ALA A 390 -11.45 3.88 7.25
CA ALA A 390 -11.35 2.48 6.84
C ALA A 390 -12.67 2.02 6.20
N PHE A 391 -12.59 1.28 5.09
CA PHE A 391 -13.79 0.85 4.35
C PHE A 391 -14.00 -0.67 4.37
N LYS A 392 -12.92 -1.46 4.22
CA LYS A 392 -13.05 -2.91 4.00
C LYS A 392 -13.29 -3.64 5.32
N GLY A 393 -14.40 -4.36 5.40
CA GLY A 393 -14.76 -5.19 6.56
C GLY A 393 -15.60 -4.46 7.60
N GLU A 394 -15.89 -3.17 7.37
CA GLU A 394 -16.73 -2.35 8.23
C GLU A 394 -18.21 -2.53 7.89
N ALA A 395 -19.07 -2.38 8.90
CA ALA A 395 -20.52 -2.43 8.72
C ALA A 395 -21.04 -1.22 7.94
N ASP A 396 -20.37 -0.07 8.08
CA ASP A 396 -20.72 1.18 7.41
C ASP A 396 -20.05 1.27 6.01
N PRO A 397 -20.84 1.32 4.92
CA PRO A 397 -20.32 1.52 3.55
C PRO A 397 -19.59 2.87 3.34
N HIS A 398 -19.83 3.87 4.20
CA HIS A 398 -19.14 5.17 4.21
C HIS A 398 -17.75 5.09 4.82
N GLY A 399 -17.44 3.96 5.47
CA GLY A 399 -16.22 3.72 6.19
C GLY A 399 -16.25 4.32 7.60
N VAL A 400 -15.40 3.77 8.45
CA VAL A 400 -15.34 4.10 9.89
C VAL A 400 -14.03 4.82 10.18
N THR A 401 -14.07 5.81 11.07
CA THR A 401 -12.87 6.50 11.56
C THR A 401 -11.87 5.50 12.12
N ALA A 402 -10.62 5.68 11.76
CA ALA A 402 -9.56 4.71 11.95
C ALA A 402 -8.23 5.39 12.25
N GLU A 403 -7.42 4.76 13.09
CA GLU A 403 -6.10 5.26 13.46
C GLU A 403 -5.01 4.25 13.12
N TRP A 404 -3.87 4.76 12.64
CA TRP A 404 -2.68 3.98 12.34
C TRP A 404 -1.46 4.61 13.02
N THR A 405 -0.75 3.85 13.85
CA THR A 405 0.56 4.28 14.34
C THR A 405 1.60 4.09 13.24
N VAL A 406 2.39 5.12 12.97
CA VAL A 406 3.39 5.12 11.90
C VAL A 406 4.75 5.60 12.40
N GLY A 407 5.80 5.31 11.64
CA GLY A 407 7.15 5.85 11.90
C GLY A 407 7.35 7.26 11.34
N ALA A 408 8.45 7.89 11.78
CA ALA A 408 8.84 9.24 11.36
C ALA A 408 8.88 9.47 9.83
N PRO A 409 9.35 8.54 8.98
CA PRO A 409 9.36 8.76 7.53
C PRO A 409 7.95 8.95 6.93
N ALA A 410 6.96 8.18 7.39
CA ALA A 410 5.59 8.33 6.95
C ALA A 410 4.98 9.66 7.43
N ALA A 411 5.30 10.09 8.66
CA ALA A 411 4.90 11.40 9.17
C ALA A 411 5.48 12.55 8.34
N ARG A 412 6.76 12.50 7.97
CA ARG A 412 7.40 13.48 7.07
C ARG A 412 6.74 13.50 5.69
N ALA A 413 6.43 12.33 5.13
CA ALA A 413 5.71 12.24 3.86
C ALA A 413 4.34 12.93 3.90
N ILE A 414 3.59 12.83 5.01
CA ILE A 414 2.34 13.57 5.21
C ILE A 414 2.58 15.07 5.26
N SER A 415 3.59 15.53 6.02
CA SER A 415 3.93 16.96 6.07
C SER A 415 4.31 17.53 4.70
N VAL A 416 5.04 16.76 3.87
CA VAL A 416 5.35 17.15 2.49
C VAL A 416 4.08 17.23 1.64
N LEU A 417 3.18 16.25 1.74
CA LEU A 417 1.91 16.27 1.01
C LEU A 417 1.03 17.46 1.39
N GLU A 418 1.02 17.83 2.67
CA GLU A 418 0.31 19.01 3.18
C GLU A 418 0.89 20.33 2.64
N LYS A 419 2.21 20.44 2.53
CA LYS A 419 2.87 21.61 1.92
C LYS A 419 2.68 21.68 0.40
N MET A 420 2.60 20.53 -0.27
CA MET A 420 2.43 20.45 -1.72
C MET A 420 1.04 20.93 -2.20
N HIS A 421 0.02 20.82 -1.36
CA HIS A 421 -1.35 21.20 -1.70
C HIS A 421 -1.73 22.57 -1.12
N PRO A 422 -2.58 23.35 -1.81
CA PRO A 422 -3.16 24.57 -1.25
C PRO A 422 -3.96 24.29 0.03
N HIS A 423 -4.10 25.29 0.92
CA HIS A 423 -4.80 25.15 2.20
C HIS A 423 -6.24 24.65 2.06
N GLY A 424 -6.98 25.11 1.04
CA GLY A 424 -8.36 24.68 0.78
C GLY A 424 -8.51 23.24 0.26
N ARG A 425 -7.40 22.52 0.02
CA ARG A 425 -7.45 21.13 -0.42
C ARG A 425 -7.42 20.18 0.79
N ALA A 426 -8.54 19.54 1.04
CA ALA A 426 -8.64 18.58 2.14
C ALA A 426 -7.93 17.24 1.86
N LEU A 427 -8.10 16.62 0.69
CA LEU A 427 -7.58 15.28 0.40
C LEU A 427 -6.15 15.33 -0.15
N LEU A 428 -5.22 14.63 0.52
CA LEU A 428 -3.77 14.70 0.26
C LEU A 428 -3.33 13.96 -1.01
N PHE A 429 -4.09 12.98 -1.47
CA PHE A 429 -3.83 12.25 -2.73
C PHE A 429 -4.71 12.73 -3.89
N SER A 430 -5.05 14.02 -3.86
CA SER A 430 -5.61 14.71 -5.01
C SER A 430 -4.57 14.89 -6.12
N HIS A 431 -5.02 15.27 -7.32
CA HIS A 431 -4.10 15.68 -8.37
C HIS A 431 -3.29 16.91 -7.92
N PRO A 432 -1.95 16.89 -7.97
CA PRO A 432 -1.13 18.03 -7.57
C PRO A 432 -1.42 19.27 -8.43
N PRO A 433 -1.31 20.50 -7.90
CA PRO A 433 -1.59 21.71 -8.65
C PRO A 433 -0.81 21.82 -9.97
N GLY A 434 -1.48 22.22 -11.05
CA GLY A 434 -0.86 22.40 -12.38
C GLY A 434 -0.73 21.14 -13.23
N SER A 435 -1.07 19.95 -12.72
CA SER A 435 -1.10 18.69 -13.49
C SER A 435 -2.26 18.57 -14.51
N GLN A 436 -3.10 19.59 -14.65
CA GLN A 436 -4.34 19.53 -15.42
C GLN A 436 -4.14 19.92 -16.90
N LYS A 437 -4.13 18.92 -17.79
CA LYS A 437 -4.58 19.08 -19.19
C LYS A 437 -6.02 18.62 -19.41
N VAL A 438 -6.66 18.02 -18.41
CA VAL A 438 -8.05 17.54 -18.46
C VAL A 438 -8.95 18.60 -17.84
N ARG A 439 -9.72 19.31 -18.67
CA ARG A 439 -10.93 20.00 -18.19
C ARG A 439 -11.92 18.90 -17.78
N PRO A 440 -12.33 18.78 -16.50
CA PRO A 440 -13.36 17.85 -16.13
C PRO A 440 -14.63 18.25 -16.87
N ARG A 441 -15.16 17.37 -17.73
CA ARG A 441 -16.40 17.65 -18.47
C ARG A 441 -17.63 17.60 -17.55
N ASN A 442 -17.48 17.06 -16.34
CA ASN A 442 -18.38 17.13 -15.18
C ASN A 442 -17.56 16.71 -13.94
N ASP A 443 -17.18 17.64 -13.06
CA ASP A 443 -17.20 17.44 -11.60
C ASP A 443 -16.64 18.67 -10.87
N ALA A 444 -17.45 19.25 -10.00
CA ALA A 444 -16.97 20.13 -8.96
C ALA A 444 -16.04 19.30 -8.05
N THR A 445 -14.84 19.82 -7.79
CA THR A 445 -13.70 19.17 -7.10
C THR A 445 -12.76 18.36 -8.01
N VAL A 446 -11.51 18.82 -8.06
CA VAL A 446 -10.39 18.09 -8.65
C VAL A 446 -10.18 16.81 -7.83
N GLY A 447 -10.78 15.70 -8.26
CA GLY A 447 -10.86 14.47 -7.46
C GLY A 447 -9.51 13.81 -7.12
N VAL A 448 -9.58 12.90 -6.15
CA VAL A 448 -8.52 11.97 -5.72
C VAL A 448 -7.97 11.17 -6.92
N LEU A 449 -6.69 10.78 -6.86
CA LEU A 449 -6.08 9.90 -7.86
C LEU A 449 -6.78 8.55 -7.91
N THR A 450 -7.09 8.08 -9.12
CA THR A 450 -7.65 6.74 -9.32
C THR A 450 -6.57 5.67 -9.07
N THR A 451 -6.96 4.42 -8.80
CA THR A 451 -5.99 3.31 -8.67
C THR A 451 -5.18 3.08 -9.94
N LYS A 452 -5.79 3.31 -11.12
CA LYS A 452 -5.08 3.28 -12.41
C LYS A 452 -4.04 4.40 -12.51
N ALA A 453 -4.38 5.63 -12.08
CA ALA A 453 -3.44 6.75 -12.07
C ALA A 453 -2.26 6.49 -11.14
N THR A 454 -2.51 5.96 -9.93
CA THR A 454 -1.46 5.55 -8.99
C THR A 454 -0.56 4.47 -9.59
N SER A 455 -1.14 3.44 -10.22
CA SER A 455 -0.36 2.36 -10.84
C SER A 455 0.53 2.87 -11.99
N GLY A 456 0.01 3.82 -12.80
CA GLY A 456 0.81 4.51 -13.81
C GLY A 456 1.95 5.33 -13.20
N GLN A 457 1.69 6.06 -12.12
CA GLN A 457 2.74 6.83 -11.43
C GLN A 457 3.81 5.94 -10.77
N LEU A 458 3.44 4.77 -10.23
CA LEU A 458 4.41 3.79 -9.71
C LEU A 458 5.36 3.32 -10.83
N LYS A 459 4.81 3.04 -12.02
CA LYS A 459 5.60 2.69 -13.20
C LYS A 459 6.53 3.84 -13.61
N ASP A 460 5.99 5.06 -13.70
CA ASP A 460 6.77 6.23 -14.10
C ASP A 460 7.90 6.53 -13.10
N PHE A 461 7.68 6.30 -11.80
CA PHE A 461 8.69 6.46 -10.76
C PHE A 461 9.82 5.44 -10.89
N ALA A 462 9.49 4.17 -11.16
CA ALA A 462 10.49 3.15 -11.41
C ALA A 462 11.33 3.46 -12.68
N ILE A 463 10.69 3.98 -13.73
CA ILE A 463 11.39 4.45 -14.93
C ILE A 463 12.30 5.63 -14.60
N TRP A 464 11.81 6.61 -13.82
CA TRP A 464 12.60 7.76 -13.41
C TRP A 464 13.86 7.33 -12.64
N ILE A 465 13.72 6.41 -11.67
CA ILE A 465 14.85 5.87 -10.90
C ILE A 465 15.90 5.27 -11.82
N ASN A 466 15.48 4.40 -12.75
CA ASN A 466 16.40 3.70 -13.64
C ASN A 466 17.10 4.66 -14.60
N SER A 467 16.36 5.63 -15.17
CA SER A 467 16.94 6.66 -16.03
C SER A 467 17.93 7.55 -15.26
N TYR A 468 17.57 7.98 -14.06
CA TYR A 468 18.41 8.82 -13.21
C TYR A 468 19.69 8.08 -12.80
N CYS A 469 19.58 6.82 -12.37
CA CYS A 469 20.75 6.00 -12.05
C CYS A 469 21.68 5.81 -13.26
N THR A 470 21.10 5.64 -14.45
CA THR A 470 21.88 5.52 -15.69
C THR A 470 22.61 6.83 -16.04
N GLU A 471 21.91 7.97 -15.99
CA GLU A 471 22.46 9.30 -16.26
C GLU A 471 23.60 9.66 -15.30
N HIS A 472 23.49 9.25 -14.04
CA HIS A 472 24.44 9.57 -12.97
C HIS A 472 25.42 8.43 -12.62
N ALA A 473 25.43 7.33 -13.38
CA ALA A 473 26.25 6.14 -13.16
C ALA A 473 26.15 5.56 -11.73
N LEU A 474 24.92 5.49 -11.19
CA LEU A 474 24.62 4.93 -9.86
C LEU A 474 24.22 3.46 -9.95
N THR A 475 24.61 2.67 -8.94
CA THR A 475 24.28 1.23 -8.85
C THR A 475 22.92 0.94 -8.22
N GLU A 476 22.20 1.97 -7.76
CA GLU A 476 20.95 1.87 -7.00
C GLU A 476 19.69 1.82 -7.89
N SER A 477 19.82 1.27 -9.10
CA SER A 477 18.71 1.08 -10.02
C SER A 477 17.79 -0.06 -9.57
N ILE A 478 16.52 -0.05 -10.01
CA ILE A 478 15.60 -1.16 -9.81
C ILE A 478 15.94 -2.27 -10.82
N PRO A 479 16.37 -3.46 -10.37
CA PRO A 479 16.77 -4.54 -11.27
C PRO A 479 15.57 -5.19 -11.97
N LEU A 480 15.85 -5.88 -13.08
CA LEU A 480 14.90 -6.77 -13.72
C LEU A 480 14.74 -8.04 -12.88
N VAL A 481 13.50 -8.53 -12.77
CA VAL A 481 13.16 -9.81 -12.15
C VAL A 481 12.82 -10.77 -13.28
N ASN A 482 13.56 -11.88 -13.39
CA ASN A 482 13.39 -12.86 -14.48
C ASN A 482 13.43 -12.20 -15.88
N GLY A 483 14.33 -11.24 -16.08
CA GLY A 483 14.48 -10.51 -17.33
C GLY A 483 13.39 -9.48 -17.64
N GLN A 484 12.46 -9.21 -16.70
CA GLN A 484 11.36 -8.27 -16.90
C GLN A 484 11.30 -7.20 -15.80
N GLN A 485 10.81 -6.01 -16.16
CA GLN A 485 10.54 -4.96 -15.18
C GLN A 485 9.42 -5.41 -14.25
N TRP A 486 9.65 -5.31 -12.94
CA TRP A 486 8.63 -5.66 -11.96
C TRP A 486 7.41 -4.71 -12.05
N VAL A 487 6.22 -5.30 -12.16
CA VAL A 487 4.95 -4.54 -12.22
C VAL A 487 4.46 -4.26 -10.81
N LEU A 488 4.68 -3.04 -10.34
CA LEU A 488 4.22 -2.57 -9.03
C LEU A 488 2.69 -2.41 -9.01
N SER A 489 2.06 -2.93 -7.95
CA SER A 489 0.66 -2.65 -7.65
C SER A 489 0.45 -2.30 -6.17
N THR A 490 -0.59 -1.51 -5.91
CA THR A 490 -0.87 -0.96 -4.57
C THR A 490 -1.10 -2.03 -3.51
N ARG A 491 -1.60 -3.20 -3.90
CA ARG A 491 -1.85 -4.34 -2.99
C ARG A 491 -0.56 -5.01 -2.52
N GLN A 492 0.53 -4.91 -3.27
CA GLN A 492 1.78 -5.58 -2.94
C GLN A 492 2.46 -4.93 -1.73
N PHE A 493 2.39 -3.60 -1.55
CA PHE A 493 3.00 -2.91 -0.41
C PHE A 493 2.48 -3.47 0.92
N ARG A 494 1.15 -3.53 1.08
CA ARG A 494 0.50 -4.09 2.27
C ARG A 494 0.91 -5.55 2.52
N ARG A 495 0.94 -6.39 1.48
CA ARG A 495 1.35 -7.81 1.59
C ARG A 495 2.83 -7.94 1.96
N THR A 496 3.67 -7.09 1.41
CA THR A 496 5.12 -7.12 1.61
C THR A 496 5.48 -6.68 3.02
N LEU A 497 4.89 -5.59 3.53
CA LEU A 497 5.06 -5.18 4.92
C LEU A 497 4.57 -6.26 5.90
N ALA A 498 3.44 -6.92 5.60
CA ALA A 498 2.90 -7.96 6.48
C ALA A 498 3.89 -9.12 6.61
N TRP A 499 4.58 -9.46 5.53
CA TRP A 499 5.65 -10.47 5.53
C TRP A 499 6.84 -10.05 6.40
N PHE A 500 7.31 -8.81 6.28
CA PHE A 500 8.40 -8.30 7.13
C PHE A 500 8.03 -8.29 8.61
N ILE A 501 6.80 -7.85 8.94
CA ILE A 501 6.32 -7.84 10.32
C ILE A 501 6.24 -9.26 10.86
N ALA A 502 5.67 -10.21 10.12
CA ALA A 502 5.51 -11.59 10.56
C ALA A 502 6.84 -12.34 10.77
N ARG A 503 7.93 -11.93 10.10
CA ARG A 503 9.27 -12.52 10.29
C ARG A 503 9.91 -12.15 11.64
N ARG A 504 9.38 -11.16 12.37
CA ARG A 504 9.92 -10.73 13.67
C ARG A 504 9.27 -11.51 14.83
N PRO A 505 10.00 -11.76 15.94
CA PRO A 505 9.41 -12.29 17.17
C PRO A 505 8.20 -11.45 17.62
N GLY A 506 7.06 -12.08 17.92
CA GLY A 506 5.80 -11.37 18.27
C GLY A 506 5.12 -10.64 17.11
N GLY A 507 5.66 -10.74 15.90
CA GLY A 507 5.22 -10.03 14.70
C GLY A 507 3.79 -10.33 14.26
N SER A 508 3.28 -11.54 14.51
CA SER A 508 1.88 -11.89 14.21
C SER A 508 0.86 -11.07 15.01
N ILE A 509 1.14 -10.85 16.29
CA ILE A 509 0.32 -10.05 17.19
C ILE A 509 0.48 -8.56 16.86
N ALA A 510 1.73 -8.10 16.71
CA ALA A 510 2.03 -6.71 16.33
C ALA A 510 1.41 -6.35 14.97
N GLY A 511 1.44 -7.26 14.01
CA GLY A 511 0.80 -7.12 12.72
C GLY A 511 -0.71 -7.04 12.83
N ALA A 512 -1.36 -7.92 13.60
CA ALA A 512 -2.82 -7.86 13.80
C ALA A 512 -3.29 -6.50 14.33
N ILE A 513 -2.54 -5.94 15.28
CA ILE A 513 -2.77 -4.60 15.84
C ILE A 513 -2.52 -3.51 14.77
N ALA A 514 -1.33 -3.49 14.14
CA ALA A 514 -0.95 -2.47 13.16
C ALA A 514 -1.87 -2.44 11.92
N TYR A 515 -2.41 -3.59 11.52
CA TYR A 515 -3.28 -3.72 10.37
C TYR A 515 -4.78 -3.58 10.66
N ARG A 516 -5.15 -3.31 11.93
CA ARG A 516 -6.53 -3.26 12.43
C ARG A 516 -7.35 -4.51 12.04
N HIS A 517 -6.74 -5.68 12.16
CA HIS A 517 -7.47 -6.93 11.98
C HIS A 517 -8.13 -7.31 13.31
N LEU A 518 -9.47 -7.36 13.33
CA LEU A 518 -10.31 -7.74 14.49
C LEU A 518 -10.01 -9.16 15.05
N SER A 519 -9.09 -9.91 14.44
CA SER A 519 -8.55 -11.14 15.02
C SER A 519 -7.11 -11.39 14.53
N ILE A 520 -6.31 -12.04 15.38
CA ILE A 520 -5.01 -12.62 15.01
C ILE A 520 -5.21 -13.53 13.78
N GLN A 521 -6.32 -14.29 13.72
CA GLN A 521 -6.71 -15.13 12.59
C GLN A 521 -6.92 -14.39 11.25
N MET A 522 -7.27 -13.09 11.23
CA MET A 522 -7.42 -12.30 10.00
C MET A 522 -6.11 -11.65 9.54
N PHE A 523 -5.18 -11.32 10.44
CA PHE A 523 -3.80 -11.04 10.07
C PHE A 523 -3.09 -12.32 9.63
N GLU A 524 -3.36 -13.43 10.31
CA GLU A 524 -3.16 -14.79 9.81
C GLU A 524 -4.02 -15.09 8.58
N GLY A 525 -4.98 -14.28 8.16
CA GLY A 525 -5.61 -14.41 6.84
C GLY A 525 -4.68 -13.91 5.73
N TYR A 526 -3.84 -12.92 6.04
CA TYR A 526 -2.65 -12.59 5.24
C TYR A 526 -1.53 -13.60 5.48
N ALA A 527 -1.53 -14.25 6.65
CA ALA A 527 -0.58 -15.27 7.11
C ALA A 527 -1.06 -16.73 7.18
N GLY A 528 -2.01 -17.15 6.32
CA GLY A 528 -2.68 -18.46 6.33
C GLY A 528 -3.55 -18.85 7.56
N THR A 529 -4.88 -18.72 7.43
CA THR A 529 -5.77 -19.86 7.72
C THR A 529 -6.48 -20.22 6.43
N SER A 530 -6.11 -21.40 5.94
CA SER A 530 -6.36 -21.97 4.61
C SER A 530 -5.91 -21.14 3.41
N ASP A 531 -5.14 -21.83 2.55
CA ASP A 531 -5.18 -21.62 1.10
C ASP A 531 -4.28 -20.50 0.49
N SER A 532 -3.36 -19.89 1.26
CA SER A 532 -2.46 -18.80 0.79
C SER A 532 -0.94 -19.04 0.93
N GLY A 533 -0.47 -20.14 1.54
CA GLY A 533 0.96 -20.52 1.62
C GLY A 533 1.88 -19.59 2.42
N PHE A 534 1.41 -18.41 2.86
CA PHE A 534 2.22 -17.42 3.56
C PHE A 534 2.70 -17.89 4.93
N ARG A 535 1.90 -18.68 5.68
CA ARG A 535 2.34 -19.23 6.96
C ARG A 535 3.57 -20.11 6.77
N ALA A 536 3.51 -21.04 5.82
CA ALA A 536 4.62 -21.89 5.46
C ALA A 536 5.80 -21.08 4.90
N GLU A 537 5.55 -20.00 4.17
CA GLU A 537 6.60 -19.06 3.70
C GLU A 537 7.28 -18.34 4.86
N VAL A 538 6.51 -17.81 5.83
CA VAL A 538 7.05 -17.17 7.04
C VAL A 538 7.73 -18.17 7.95
N GLU A 539 7.16 -19.36 8.16
CA GLU A 539 7.78 -20.45 8.93
C GLU A 539 9.08 -20.91 8.28
N ALA A 540 9.12 -21.06 6.95
CA ALA A 540 10.34 -21.40 6.22
C ALA A 540 11.40 -20.30 6.29
N GLU A 541 11.00 -19.02 6.27
CA GLU A 541 11.91 -17.88 6.37
C GLU A 541 12.35 -17.60 7.81
N GLN A 542 11.48 -17.83 8.80
CA GLN A 542 11.84 -17.83 10.23
C GLN A 542 12.78 -18.99 10.54
N ALA A 543 12.55 -20.18 9.97
CA ALA A 543 13.46 -21.32 10.09
C ALA A 543 14.81 -21.03 9.44
N LEU A 544 14.84 -20.35 8.29
CA LEU A 544 16.07 -19.86 7.67
C LEU A 544 16.83 -18.90 8.58
N ALA A 545 16.17 -17.82 9.01
CA ALA A 545 16.79 -16.78 9.84
C ALA A 545 17.31 -17.39 11.15
N ARG A 546 16.50 -18.25 11.78
CA ARG A 546 16.91 -19.01 12.96
C ARG A 546 18.10 -19.91 12.66
N GLY A 547 18.14 -20.56 11.50
CA GLY A 547 19.28 -21.37 11.07
C GLY A 547 20.56 -20.56 10.88
N GLU A 548 20.47 -19.36 10.31
CA GLU A 548 21.59 -18.40 10.19
C GLU A 548 22.09 -17.97 11.57
N ASP A 549 21.18 -17.57 12.47
CA ASP A 549 21.51 -17.19 13.85
C ASP A 549 22.15 -18.36 14.61
N LEU A 550 21.59 -19.58 14.49
CA LEU A 550 22.13 -20.78 15.13
C LEU A 550 23.50 -21.17 14.58
N MET A 551 23.79 -20.89 13.30
CA MET A 551 25.14 -21.10 12.75
C MET A 551 26.15 -20.14 13.33
N ALA A 552 25.80 -18.86 13.43
CA ALA A 552 26.65 -17.87 14.08
C ALA A 552 26.91 -18.25 15.53
N ILE A 553 25.83 -18.57 16.28
CA ILE A 553 25.91 -18.95 17.69
C ILE A 553 26.69 -20.25 17.88
N ALA A 554 26.47 -21.28 17.06
CA ALA A 554 27.20 -22.54 17.18
C ALA A 554 28.69 -22.37 16.88
N THR A 555 29.06 -21.46 15.96
CA THR A 555 30.46 -21.15 15.66
C THR A 555 31.10 -20.37 16.81
N ASP A 556 30.43 -19.32 17.31
CA ASP A 556 30.92 -18.52 18.44
C ASP A 556 30.96 -19.33 19.74
N HIS A 557 30.05 -20.28 19.93
CA HIS A 557 29.94 -21.13 21.11
C HIS A 557 31.18 -22.01 21.33
N LEU A 558 31.87 -22.41 20.26
CA LEU A 558 33.17 -23.11 20.38
C LEU A 558 34.23 -22.26 21.09
N HIS A 559 34.02 -20.95 21.17
CA HIS A 559 34.94 -19.98 21.74
C HIS A 559 34.38 -19.25 22.98
N ALA A 560 33.08 -19.34 23.24
CA ALA A 560 32.41 -18.68 24.36
C ALA A 560 31.38 -19.61 25.08
N PRO A 561 31.48 -19.77 26.41
CA PRO A 561 30.55 -20.62 27.15
C PRO A 561 29.15 -19.98 27.24
N VAL A 562 28.13 -20.79 27.01
CA VAL A 562 26.73 -20.44 27.31
C VAL A 562 26.44 -20.78 28.78
N THR A 563 25.75 -19.90 29.52
CA THR A 563 25.38 -20.09 30.93
C THR A 563 23.86 -20.16 31.13
N GLY A 564 23.38 -20.42 32.35
CA GLY A 564 21.96 -20.47 32.69
C GLY A 564 21.39 -21.88 32.89
N PRO A 565 20.10 -22.00 33.28
CA PRO A 565 19.47 -23.28 33.65
C PRO A 565 19.52 -24.37 32.57
N ALA A 566 19.50 -23.98 31.29
CA ALA A 566 19.54 -24.89 30.16
C ALA A 566 20.90 -24.93 29.44
N ALA A 567 21.97 -24.42 30.06
CA ALA A 567 23.30 -24.30 29.45
C ALA A 567 23.83 -25.64 28.89
N ASP A 568 23.84 -26.69 29.71
CA ASP A 568 24.35 -28.01 29.31
C ASP A 568 23.58 -28.58 28.10
N LEU A 569 22.25 -28.39 28.08
CA LEU A 569 21.41 -28.83 26.98
C LEU A 569 21.60 -27.97 25.72
N ALA A 570 21.90 -26.67 25.90
CA ALA A 570 22.26 -25.76 24.81
C ALA A 570 23.56 -26.23 24.16
N HIS A 571 24.61 -26.50 24.95
CA HIS A 571 25.92 -26.98 24.46
C HIS A 571 25.73 -28.25 23.63
N TYR A 572 25.08 -29.27 24.21
CA TYR A 572 24.84 -30.54 23.51
C TYR A 572 24.11 -30.36 22.16
N ARG A 573 23.06 -29.54 22.13
CA ARG A 573 22.26 -29.31 20.91
C ARG A 573 23.00 -28.47 19.87
N LEU A 574 23.77 -27.46 20.29
CA LEU A 574 24.59 -26.64 19.40
C LEU A 574 25.77 -27.43 18.81
N ASP A 575 26.44 -28.27 19.62
CA ASP A 575 27.52 -29.16 19.14
C ASP A 575 27.00 -30.17 18.12
N THR A 576 25.85 -30.78 18.42
CA THR A 576 25.19 -31.72 17.49
C THR A 576 24.81 -31.02 16.18
N PHE A 577 24.31 -29.78 16.26
CA PHE A 577 23.96 -28.97 15.11
C PHE A 577 25.19 -28.57 14.27
N ALA A 578 26.28 -28.14 14.93
CA ALA A 578 27.55 -27.80 14.31
C ALA A 578 28.18 -29.01 13.60
N ALA A 579 28.18 -30.17 14.25
CA ALA A 579 28.68 -31.42 13.65
C ALA A 579 27.86 -31.82 12.41
N ALA A 580 26.53 -31.68 12.47
CA ALA A 580 25.65 -31.95 11.33
C ALA A 580 25.85 -30.95 10.16
N ALA A 581 26.33 -29.74 10.45
CA ALA A 581 26.70 -28.73 9.46
C ALA A 581 28.09 -28.99 8.85
N ALA A 582 29.06 -29.41 9.67
CA ALA A 582 30.46 -29.64 9.27
C ALA A 582 30.61 -30.81 8.28
N PHE A 583 29.74 -31.83 8.34
CA PHE A 583 29.74 -32.99 7.43
C PHE A 583 29.48 -32.61 5.94
N SER A 584 29.21 -31.34 5.63
CA SER A 584 29.03 -30.83 4.25
C SER A 584 30.29 -30.22 3.61
N GLY A 585 31.43 -30.14 4.32
CA GLY A 585 32.74 -29.83 3.72
C GLY A 585 33.00 -28.40 3.24
N THR A 586 32.15 -27.42 3.57
CA THR A 586 32.37 -25.99 3.27
C THR A 586 31.45 -25.10 4.10
N VAL A 587 31.87 -23.86 4.40
CA VAL A 587 31.05 -22.84 5.09
C VAL A 587 29.71 -22.69 4.36
N ILE A 588 28.61 -22.96 5.05
CA ILE A 588 27.26 -22.96 4.46
C ILE A 588 26.78 -21.51 4.34
N THR A 589 26.89 -20.93 3.15
CA THR A 589 26.33 -19.60 2.83
C THR A 589 25.05 -19.66 1.97
N ASP A 590 24.62 -20.86 1.59
CA ASP A 590 23.46 -21.08 0.71
C ASP A 590 22.17 -21.34 1.52
N SER A 591 21.17 -20.49 1.32
CA SER A 591 19.85 -20.57 1.98
C SER A 591 19.14 -21.92 1.75
N THR A 592 19.33 -22.56 0.59
CA THR A 592 18.71 -23.88 0.34
C THR A 592 19.34 -25.01 1.15
N ARG A 593 20.62 -24.85 1.54
CA ARG A 593 21.33 -25.79 2.40
C ARG A 593 20.95 -25.58 3.86
N ILE A 594 20.83 -24.33 4.32
CA ILE A 594 20.32 -24.02 5.67
C ILE A 594 18.90 -24.57 5.85
N LYS A 595 18.00 -24.38 4.88
CA LYS A 595 16.64 -24.98 4.90
C LYS A 595 16.68 -26.51 5.06
N ARG A 596 17.55 -27.19 4.31
CA ARG A 596 17.70 -28.65 4.39
C ARG A 596 18.27 -29.10 5.72
N LEU A 597 19.24 -28.37 6.26
CA LEU A 597 19.82 -28.68 7.55
C LEU A 597 18.81 -28.48 8.68
N MET A 598 18.11 -27.36 8.71
CA MET A 598 17.03 -27.10 9.68
C MET A 598 15.93 -28.16 9.60
N LYS A 599 15.58 -28.64 8.41
CA LYS A 599 14.60 -29.73 8.26
C LYS A 599 15.09 -31.07 8.81
N ARG A 600 16.39 -31.35 8.73
CA ARG A 600 16.98 -32.64 9.15
C ARG A 600 17.40 -32.66 10.62
N SER A 601 17.86 -31.52 11.14
CA SER A 601 18.62 -31.42 12.38
C SER A 601 18.28 -30.13 13.13
N ASP A 602 17.00 -29.81 13.32
CA ASP A 602 16.58 -28.66 14.14
C ASP A 602 16.99 -28.87 15.60
N PRO A 603 17.84 -27.99 16.20
CA PRO A 603 18.24 -28.13 17.60
C PRO A 603 17.12 -27.73 18.59
N ALA A 604 15.98 -27.22 18.11
CA ALA A 604 14.91 -26.66 18.93
C ALA A 604 15.42 -25.59 19.91
N ILE A 605 16.40 -24.80 19.46
CA ILE A 605 16.90 -23.61 20.14
C ILE A 605 16.34 -22.39 19.41
N TYR A 606 15.84 -21.42 20.16
CA TYR A 606 15.20 -20.22 19.65
C TYR A 606 15.96 -19.00 20.21
N PRO A 607 16.84 -18.39 19.39
CA PRO A 607 17.56 -17.18 19.79
C PRO A 607 16.63 -16.00 20.04
N GLY A 608 16.90 -15.25 21.10
CA GLY A 608 16.22 -14.00 21.43
C GLY A 608 17.21 -12.99 22.02
N THR A 609 16.79 -11.72 22.10
CA THR A 609 17.65 -10.62 22.59
C THR A 609 18.16 -10.87 24.01
N PHE A 610 17.26 -11.30 24.91
CA PHE A 610 17.56 -11.43 26.35
C PHE A 610 17.91 -12.86 26.78
N ALA A 611 17.66 -13.86 25.94
CA ALA A 611 17.92 -15.27 26.24
C ALA A 611 17.86 -16.13 24.98
N LEU A 612 18.60 -17.24 24.99
CA LEU A 612 18.36 -18.41 24.15
C LEU A 612 17.29 -19.29 24.81
N CYS A 613 16.19 -19.57 24.13
CA CYS A 613 15.23 -20.57 24.58
C CYS A 613 15.62 -21.95 24.03
N VAL A 614 16.18 -22.78 24.90
CA VAL A 614 16.47 -24.20 24.62
C VAL A 614 15.18 -24.97 24.87
N PHE A 615 14.35 -25.09 23.84
CA PHE A 615 12.96 -25.49 24.03
C PHE A 615 12.85 -26.95 24.44
N ASP A 616 12.25 -27.13 25.61
CA ASP A 616 11.80 -28.38 26.20
C ASP A 616 10.34 -28.14 26.66
N PRO A 617 9.34 -28.78 26.05
CA PRO A 617 7.93 -28.47 26.30
C PRO A 617 7.52 -28.74 27.75
N ASP A 618 8.14 -29.71 28.42
CA ASP A 618 7.82 -30.10 29.80
C ASP A 618 8.31 -29.06 30.83
N LYS A 619 9.27 -28.23 30.44
CA LYS A 619 9.89 -27.18 31.26
C LYS A 619 9.46 -25.77 30.86
N ALA A 620 8.68 -25.64 29.79
CA ALA A 620 8.34 -24.36 29.19
C ALA A 620 7.26 -23.61 30.00
N MET A 621 7.63 -22.50 30.64
CA MET A 621 6.68 -21.60 31.32
C MET A 621 5.71 -20.87 30.37
N CYS A 622 6.00 -20.84 29.07
CA CYS A 622 5.21 -20.13 28.06
C CYS A 622 3.91 -20.85 27.63
N GLN A 623 3.49 -21.92 28.32
CA GLN A 623 2.29 -22.71 28.03
C GLN A 623 2.17 -23.09 26.54
N PRO A 624 3.07 -23.94 26.03
CA PRO A 624 3.16 -24.22 24.61
C PRO A 624 1.88 -24.90 24.11
N ARG A 625 1.46 -24.55 22.87
CA ARG A 625 0.28 -25.13 22.22
C ARG A 625 0.70 -25.86 20.95
N PRO A 626 0.02 -26.96 20.58
CA PRO A 626 0.28 -27.61 19.31
C PRO A 626 -0.11 -26.68 18.15
N ASP A 627 0.72 -26.65 17.11
CA ASP A 627 0.36 -26.06 15.83
C ASP A 627 -0.65 -26.94 15.07
N GLN A 628 -1.08 -26.51 13.88
CA GLN A 628 -2.03 -27.27 13.05
C GLN A 628 -1.47 -28.61 12.55
N GLY A 629 -0.15 -28.79 12.57
CA GLY A 629 0.54 -30.05 12.25
C GLY A 629 0.78 -30.94 13.47
N GLY A 630 0.35 -30.53 14.66
CA GLY A 630 0.55 -31.24 15.92
C GLY A 630 1.91 -31.01 16.58
N ASN A 631 2.78 -30.15 16.02
CA ASN A 631 4.07 -29.84 16.62
C ASN A 631 3.90 -28.83 17.76
N VAL A 632 4.51 -29.13 18.90
CA VAL A 632 4.50 -28.24 20.06
C VAL A 632 5.67 -27.25 19.90
N LEU A 633 5.36 -25.95 19.86
CA LEU A 633 6.34 -24.87 19.67
C LEU A 633 6.30 -23.87 20.85
N PRO A 634 7.42 -23.17 21.15
CA PRO A 634 7.43 -22.16 22.20
C PRO A 634 6.60 -20.94 21.81
N GLN A 635 5.86 -20.39 22.78
CA GLN A 635 5.22 -19.08 22.63
C GLN A 635 6.18 -17.97 23.07
N LEU A 636 7.08 -17.57 22.17
CA LEU A 636 8.13 -16.58 22.48
C LEU A 636 7.58 -15.23 23.00
N GLY A 637 6.36 -14.84 22.60
CA GLY A 637 5.70 -13.63 23.11
C GLY A 637 5.27 -13.69 24.57
N HIS A 638 5.18 -14.89 25.16
CA HIS A 638 4.90 -15.13 26.57
C HIS A 638 6.14 -15.63 27.33
N CYS A 639 7.33 -15.47 26.75
CA CYS A 639 8.55 -15.93 27.36
C CYS A 639 8.86 -15.16 28.65
N GLN A 640 9.26 -15.88 29.69
CA GLN A 640 9.69 -15.33 30.98
C GLN A 640 11.16 -15.70 31.21
N PRO A 641 12.11 -15.01 30.54
CA PRO A 641 13.50 -15.45 30.49
C PRO A 641 14.18 -15.50 31.86
N LEU A 642 13.78 -14.65 32.80
CA LEU A 642 14.37 -14.57 34.15
C LEU A 642 13.97 -15.74 35.07
N GLU A 643 12.90 -16.48 34.72
CA GLU A 643 12.30 -17.50 35.60
C GLU A 643 12.17 -18.87 34.90
N CYS A 644 12.25 -18.92 33.57
CA CYS A 644 12.06 -20.14 32.79
C CYS A 644 13.30 -21.05 32.82
N SER A 645 13.09 -22.35 33.09
CA SER A 645 14.15 -23.37 33.07
C SER A 645 14.72 -23.67 31.68
N ASN A 646 14.07 -23.21 30.60
CA ASN A 646 14.57 -23.34 29.22
C ASN A 646 15.58 -22.25 28.84
N THR A 647 15.92 -21.35 29.76
CA THR A 647 16.82 -20.22 29.49
C THR A 647 18.27 -20.67 29.45
N ALA A 648 18.96 -20.29 28.37
CA ALA A 648 20.40 -20.28 28.26
C ALA A 648 20.87 -18.89 27.80
N LEU A 649 22.10 -18.50 28.13
CA LEU A 649 22.60 -17.13 27.99
C LEU A 649 23.96 -17.12 27.31
N THR A 650 24.04 -16.41 26.18
CA THR A 650 25.32 -16.03 25.58
C THR A 650 25.86 -14.75 26.23
N THR A 651 27.12 -14.41 25.98
CA THR A 651 27.70 -13.11 26.37
C THR A 651 26.86 -11.93 25.85
N ALA A 652 26.39 -11.99 24.60
CA ALA A 652 25.53 -10.97 24.02
C ALA A 652 24.18 -10.84 24.75
N ASN A 653 23.61 -11.95 25.24
CA ASN A 653 22.38 -11.90 26.04
C ASN A 653 22.61 -11.23 27.39
N LEU A 654 23.72 -11.56 28.06
CA LEU A 654 24.10 -10.92 29.32
C LEU A 654 24.33 -9.42 29.13
N ASP A 655 24.98 -9.00 28.04
CA ASP A 655 25.20 -7.58 27.73
C ASP A 655 23.88 -6.85 27.42
N ALA A 656 22.95 -7.49 26.72
CA ALA A 656 21.62 -6.93 26.50
C ALA A 656 20.83 -6.77 27.82
N LEU A 657 20.92 -7.75 28.73
CA LEU A 657 20.31 -7.68 30.07
C LEU A 657 20.95 -6.57 30.93
N ARG A 658 22.27 -6.38 30.87
CA ARG A 658 22.99 -5.27 31.53
C ARG A 658 22.57 -3.91 30.98
N THR A 659 22.41 -3.82 29.67
CA THR A 659 21.94 -2.59 29.01
C THR A 659 20.51 -2.24 29.46
N GLU A 660 19.61 -3.23 29.51
CA GLU A 660 18.24 -3.04 30.03
C GLU A 660 18.24 -2.66 31.50
N HIS A 661 19.12 -3.26 32.32
CA HIS A 661 19.30 -2.88 33.72
C HIS A 661 19.65 -1.40 33.85
N HIS A 662 20.67 -0.95 33.12
CA HIS A 662 21.10 0.44 33.15
C HIS A 662 20.00 1.40 32.65
N HIS A 663 19.26 1.01 31.61
CA HIS A 663 18.13 1.80 31.10
C HIS A 663 17.01 1.94 32.15
N LEU A 664 16.66 0.86 32.86
CA LEU A 664 15.65 0.90 33.92
C LEU A 664 16.10 1.74 35.13
N GLU A 665 17.37 1.67 35.51
CA GLU A 665 17.93 2.53 36.56
C GLU A 665 17.89 4.01 36.16
N GLN A 666 18.28 4.32 34.93
CA GLN A 666 18.19 5.68 34.39
C GLN A 666 16.73 6.16 34.35
N GLU A 667 15.78 5.34 33.92
CA GLU A 667 14.37 5.71 33.88
C GLU A 667 13.81 6.00 35.27
N LEU A 668 14.16 5.18 36.28
CA LEU A 668 13.75 5.37 37.68
C LEU A 668 14.40 6.59 38.35
N THR A 669 15.61 6.98 37.93
CA THR A 669 16.33 8.13 38.52
C THR A 669 15.99 9.46 37.84
N THR A 670 15.72 9.45 36.53
CA THR A 670 15.42 10.67 35.76
C THR A 670 13.97 11.09 35.83
N ARG A 671 13.03 10.15 36.04
CA ARG A 671 11.58 10.43 36.09
C ARG A 671 11.06 10.37 37.53
N ALA A 672 11.15 11.48 38.25
CA ALA A 672 10.72 11.58 39.66
C ALA A 672 9.20 11.36 39.88
N ASP A 673 8.36 11.59 38.86
CA ASP A 673 6.89 11.53 38.96
C ASP A 673 6.27 10.35 38.17
N LEU A 674 6.85 9.15 38.30
CA LEU A 674 6.22 7.95 37.75
C LEU A 674 4.95 7.59 38.54
N PRO A 675 3.84 7.20 37.89
CA PRO A 675 2.65 6.71 38.58
C PRO A 675 3.01 5.57 39.57
N PRO A 676 2.44 5.53 40.80
CA PRO A 676 2.90 4.63 41.85
C PRO A 676 2.95 3.14 41.47
N LEU A 677 1.96 2.69 40.68
CA LEU A 677 1.91 1.29 40.20
C LEU A 677 3.00 1.01 39.15
N LEU A 678 3.35 2.00 38.33
CA LEU A 678 4.40 1.87 37.33
C LEU A 678 5.78 1.88 37.99
N ASP A 679 6.04 2.80 38.92
CA ASP A 679 7.26 2.84 39.73
C ASP A 679 7.47 1.51 40.47
N HIS A 680 6.46 1.02 41.18
CA HIS A 680 6.52 -0.28 41.85
C HIS A 680 6.87 -1.43 40.89
N ARG A 681 6.23 -1.49 39.72
CA ARG A 681 6.51 -2.54 38.71
C ARG A 681 7.92 -2.44 38.12
N LEU A 682 8.42 -1.24 37.86
CA LEU A 682 9.77 -1.03 37.34
C LEU A 682 10.81 -1.41 38.38
N ARG A 683 10.62 -1.02 39.65
CA ARG A 683 11.50 -1.44 40.76
C ARG A 683 11.50 -2.94 40.98
N GLU A 684 10.32 -3.57 40.91
CA GLU A 684 10.19 -5.02 41.02
C GLU A 684 10.92 -5.75 39.90
N ARG A 685 10.80 -5.24 38.66
CA ARG A 685 11.49 -5.78 37.49
C ARG A 685 13.00 -5.59 37.61
N LEU A 686 13.45 -4.42 38.06
CA LEU A 686 14.87 -4.14 38.28
C LEU A 686 15.47 -5.11 39.30
N ARG A 687 14.80 -5.33 40.44
CA ARG A 687 15.26 -6.29 41.46
C ARG A 687 15.41 -7.70 40.89
N ARG A 688 14.40 -8.18 40.17
CA ARG A 688 14.47 -9.51 39.52
C ARG A 688 15.59 -9.61 38.49
N LEU A 689 15.88 -8.52 37.78
CA LEU A 689 16.95 -8.47 36.79
C LEU A 689 18.33 -8.50 37.46
N VAL A 690 18.52 -7.78 38.57
CA VAL A 690 19.74 -7.82 39.41
C VAL A 690 19.97 -9.24 39.92
N ASP A 691 18.98 -9.82 40.60
CA ASP A 691 19.07 -11.18 41.16
C ASP A 691 19.41 -12.22 40.06
N PHE A 692 18.94 -12.00 38.84
CA PHE A 692 19.22 -12.86 37.71
C PHE A 692 20.63 -12.66 37.15
N LEU A 693 21.08 -11.42 36.99
CA LEU A 693 22.44 -11.10 36.54
C LEU A 693 23.49 -11.58 37.55
N ASP A 694 23.27 -11.39 38.85
CA ASP A 694 24.18 -11.86 39.91
C ASP A 694 24.38 -13.38 39.86
N ARG A 695 23.30 -14.13 39.60
CA ARG A 695 23.35 -15.59 39.49
C ARG A 695 24.15 -16.10 38.29
N TYR A 696 24.20 -15.36 37.19
CA TYR A 696 24.73 -15.88 35.91
C TYR A 696 25.85 -15.05 35.28
N SER A 697 26.27 -13.96 35.91
CA SER A 697 27.40 -13.12 35.46
C SER A 697 28.77 -13.55 36.00
N HIS A 698 28.81 -14.45 37.00
CA HIS A 698 30.02 -14.89 37.70
C HIS A 698 30.40 -16.37 37.51
N ALA A 699 30.00 -17.00 36.40
CA ALA A 699 30.50 -18.34 36.07
C ALA A 699 31.90 -18.23 35.45
N ASP A 700 32.93 -18.15 36.30
CA ASP A 700 34.33 -18.31 35.92
C ASP A 700 34.59 -19.80 35.56
N PRO A 701 35.07 -20.13 34.35
CA PRO A 701 35.19 -21.51 33.88
C PRO A 701 36.48 -22.19 34.35
N TYR A 702 36.75 -22.24 35.66
CA TYR A 702 37.72 -23.16 36.26
C TYR A 702 37.62 -23.06 37.77
N ILE A 703 37.19 -24.14 38.47
CA ILE A 703 37.59 -24.56 39.82
C ILE A 703 36.48 -25.42 40.47
N ASP A 704 36.89 -26.64 40.81
CA ASP A 704 36.36 -27.55 41.82
C ASP A 704 35.25 -28.56 41.46
N ARG A 705 35.64 -29.57 40.69
CA ARG A 705 35.12 -30.94 40.83
C ARG A 705 36.25 -31.92 41.12
N THR A 706 37.08 -31.66 42.13
CA THR A 706 38.04 -32.66 42.62
C THR A 706 38.23 -32.55 44.13
N HIS A 707 37.20 -32.86 44.92
CA HIS A 707 37.35 -33.60 46.18
C HIS A 707 35.99 -33.85 46.85
N LYS A 708 35.43 -35.05 46.64
CA LYS A 708 34.63 -35.76 47.67
C LYS A 708 34.50 -37.23 47.28
N GLY A 709 35.57 -37.96 47.56
CA GLY A 709 35.65 -39.41 47.51
C GLY A 709 36.72 -39.87 48.48
N LYS A 710 36.36 -39.97 49.77
CA LYS A 710 36.96 -40.81 50.83
C LYS A 710 36.41 -40.41 52.20
N ARG A 711 35.24 -40.95 52.55
CA ARG A 711 35.00 -41.75 53.76
C ARG A 711 33.62 -42.38 53.66
#